data_AF-A0A927LFS0-F1
#
_entry.id   AF-A0A927LFS0-F1
#
_cell.length_a   1.000
_cell.length_b   1.000
_cell.length_c   1.000
_cell.angle_alpha   90.00
_cell.angle_beta   90.00
_cell.angle_gamma   90.00
#
_symmetry.space_group_name_H-M   'P 1'
#
loop_
_entity.id
_entity.type
_entity.pdbx_description
1 polymer ?
#
loop_
_entity_poly.entity_id
_entity_poly.type
_entity_poly.pdbx_seq_one_letter_code
_entity_poly.pdbx_strand_id
1 'polypeptide(L)'
;MNIEVSASFKKMTTRAILSIVLFLIVYILLLLLSIGITVLCVIGAFYLITIRPSFITLGLGVGLASLGFFILAFLFKFMFKQHKIDRSHLTEITAETEPKLFQFIATIVNEVGTDFPKKIYLSADVNASVFYDSSFWSMFFPVKKNLQIGLGLVNGISEQEFKAILAHEFGHFSQRSMKVGSYVYFVNQVIFNLLYDNESFDKMVQKWGNISNYFSIFLIISLKIIAGIQWVLKKMYAFINVAYLALSREMEFHADEVAANVAGISPLQESLLRMDIVEAAYNAVLGFYGEKLSEDFKSNNIYEEQQFVLEFLAKDSQLQFRDNLPVVTLLDISKFNKSKLVIENQWASHPSVTDRNASLARLDIHKQISNNQLANTVFKDIVKTQEKQTAKLFYNIENIAAFAVLTLENFKKEYPEKFRENSFNPIYNGYYDNSNIKYFDIDTIENPTIIPVFESLFDKEKIEMVYDHIALQNDASIIKNIANKELKIKSFDYDGHKFKSDEAKELFPKIEKESVDLQLSITKNDIAIFNYFKAVAKKSHQEDKLILKYKAFFDFDQAYDSNMKLYLDLIEMSHFMSEVTPVQQIKSKLNSVYIKEIEIKKKIKEMLENEMYVSILTPQIIANFEMYLKEDWLYFTKDTYISSELEIYYNGINNYSFVLSRGYFLLKKDLLDFQNQLLVTQSIAVLN
;
A
#
# COMPACT_ATOMS: atom_id res chain seq x y z
N MET A 1 -26.54 -24.48 -1.72
CA MET A 1 -27.34 -23.26 -1.56
C MET A 1 -27.40 -22.53 -2.90
N ASN A 2 -28.57 -22.04 -3.34
CA ASN A 2 -28.71 -21.24 -4.56
C ASN A 2 -29.06 -19.80 -4.16
N ILE A 3 -28.08 -18.90 -4.25
CA ILE A 3 -28.26 -17.46 -4.04
C ILE A 3 -28.54 -16.84 -5.41
N GLU A 4 -29.54 -15.96 -5.50
CA GLU A 4 -29.82 -15.27 -6.75
C GLU A 4 -28.88 -14.08 -6.96
N VAL A 5 -28.20 -14.04 -8.11
CA VAL A 5 -27.38 -12.88 -8.45
C VAL A 5 -28.22 -11.65 -8.77
N SER A 6 -27.77 -10.49 -8.28
CA SER A 6 -28.45 -9.20 -8.44
C SER A 6 -28.67 -8.82 -9.92
N ALA A 7 -29.64 -7.93 -10.18
CA ALA A 7 -29.83 -7.38 -11.52
C ALA A 7 -28.60 -6.59 -12.00
N SER A 8 -27.93 -5.91 -11.05
CA SER A 8 -26.67 -5.19 -11.29
C SER A 8 -25.57 -6.15 -11.72
N PHE A 9 -25.40 -7.27 -11.01
CA PHE A 9 -24.47 -8.34 -11.36
C PHE A 9 -24.68 -8.81 -12.79
N LYS A 10 -25.91 -9.21 -13.17
CA LYS A 10 -26.23 -9.68 -14.53
C LYS A 10 -25.88 -8.63 -15.60
N LYS A 11 -26.17 -7.36 -15.32
CA LYS A 11 -25.85 -6.23 -16.21
C LYS A 11 -24.35 -6.04 -16.37
N MET A 12 -23.58 -6.05 -15.27
CA MET A 12 -22.12 -5.89 -15.31
C MET A 12 -21.43 -7.09 -15.94
N THR A 13 -21.90 -8.32 -15.67
CA THR A 13 -21.40 -9.52 -16.34
C THR A 13 -21.58 -9.43 -17.85
N THR A 14 -22.78 -9.06 -18.31
CA THR A 14 -23.09 -8.91 -19.74
C THR A 14 -22.16 -7.88 -20.39
N ARG A 15 -21.99 -6.72 -19.73
CA ARG A 15 -21.08 -5.68 -20.19
C ARG A 15 -19.64 -6.17 -20.29
N ALA A 16 -19.14 -6.88 -19.28
CA ALA A 16 -17.78 -7.39 -19.28
C ALA A 16 -17.55 -8.44 -20.37
N ILE A 17 -18.50 -9.36 -20.59
CA ILE A 17 -18.44 -10.35 -21.67
C ILE A 17 -18.41 -9.65 -23.04
N LEU A 18 -19.29 -8.67 -23.27
CA LEU A 18 -19.30 -7.91 -24.53
C LEU A 18 -17.97 -7.18 -24.76
N SER A 19 -17.38 -6.60 -23.71
CA SER A 19 -16.05 -5.98 -23.79
C SER A 19 -14.96 -6.98 -24.17
N ILE A 20 -14.99 -8.20 -23.61
CA ILE A 20 -14.05 -9.28 -23.95
C ILE A 20 -14.22 -9.74 -25.40
N VAL A 21 -15.46 -9.94 -25.85
CA VAL A 21 -15.75 -10.32 -27.24
C VAL A 21 -15.23 -9.25 -28.20
N LEU A 22 -15.48 -7.97 -27.91
CA LEU A 22 -14.95 -6.86 -28.69
C LEU A 22 -13.42 -6.85 -28.71
N PHE A 23 -12.76 -7.08 -27.57
CA PHE A 23 -11.31 -7.21 -27.51
C PHE A 23 -10.80 -8.34 -28.40
N LEU A 24 -11.42 -9.52 -28.36
CA LEU A 24 -11.01 -10.67 -29.18
C LEU A 24 -11.15 -10.35 -30.67
N ILE A 25 -12.23 -9.69 -31.09
CA ILE A 25 -12.40 -9.26 -32.49
C ILE A 25 -11.28 -8.29 -32.90
N VAL A 26 -11.02 -7.25 -32.10
CA VAL A 26 -9.94 -6.28 -32.37
C VAL A 26 -8.58 -6.97 -32.40
N TYR A 27 -8.34 -7.89 -31.47
CA TYR A 27 -7.10 -8.66 -31.39
C TYR A 27 -6.88 -9.53 -32.64
N ILE A 28 -7.92 -10.26 -33.09
CA ILE A 28 -7.87 -11.06 -34.31
C ILE A 28 -7.62 -10.17 -35.54
N LEU A 29 -8.26 -9.00 -35.62
CA LEU A 29 -8.03 -8.05 -36.71
C LEU A 29 -6.57 -7.55 -36.72
N LEU A 30 -6.01 -7.20 -35.56
CA LEU A 30 -4.60 -6.80 -35.44
C LEU A 30 -3.65 -7.93 -35.82
N LEU A 31 -3.99 -9.18 -35.46
CA LEU A 31 -3.23 -10.36 -35.82
C LEU A 31 -3.24 -10.60 -37.35
N LEU A 32 -4.42 -10.54 -37.97
CA LEU A 32 -4.56 -10.68 -39.43
C LEU A 32 -3.81 -9.56 -40.18
N LEU A 33 -3.91 -8.31 -39.69
CA LEU A 33 -3.15 -7.18 -40.23
C LEU A 33 -1.65 -7.42 -40.11
N SER A 34 -1.18 -7.88 -38.94
CA SER A 34 0.23 -8.21 -38.72
C SER A 34 0.70 -9.30 -39.67
N ILE A 35 -0.05 -10.39 -39.83
CA ILE A 35 0.28 -11.46 -40.77
C ILE A 35 0.37 -10.91 -42.20
N GLY A 36 -0.60 -10.08 -42.61
CA GLY A 36 -0.59 -9.42 -43.92
C GLY A 36 0.65 -8.55 -44.13
N ILE A 37 1.02 -7.72 -43.15
CA ILE A 37 2.26 -6.92 -43.17
C ILE A 37 3.48 -7.82 -43.28
N THR A 38 3.56 -8.90 -42.49
CA THR A 38 4.69 -9.84 -42.54
C THR A 38 4.84 -10.46 -43.93
N VAL A 39 3.74 -10.92 -44.54
CA VAL A 39 3.75 -11.49 -45.89
C VAL A 39 4.22 -10.46 -46.92
N LEU A 40 3.71 -9.23 -46.86
CA LEU A 40 4.14 -8.14 -47.74
C LEU A 40 5.61 -7.79 -47.57
N CYS A 41 6.13 -7.77 -46.33
CA CYS A 41 7.54 -7.54 -46.04
C CYS A 41 8.44 -8.65 -46.60
N VAL A 42 8.04 -9.92 -46.49
CA VAL A 42 8.80 -11.06 -47.03
C VAL A 42 8.80 -11.05 -48.56
N ILE A 43 7.64 -10.80 -49.18
CA ILE A 43 7.55 -10.64 -50.65
C ILE A 43 8.41 -9.47 -51.12
N GLY A 44 8.31 -8.31 -50.45
CA GLY A 44 9.12 -7.14 -50.75
C GLY A 44 10.62 -7.40 -50.59
N ALA A 45 11.02 -8.12 -49.54
CA ALA A 45 12.41 -8.53 -49.34
C ALA A 45 12.91 -9.43 -50.47
N PHE A 46 12.10 -10.41 -50.90
CA PHE A 46 12.42 -11.30 -52.01
C PHE A 46 12.61 -10.53 -53.34
N TYR A 47 11.69 -9.61 -53.66
CA TYR A 47 11.83 -8.77 -54.86
C TYR A 47 13.05 -7.85 -54.78
N LEU A 48 13.32 -7.25 -53.62
CA LEU A 48 14.47 -6.37 -53.43
C LEU A 48 15.81 -7.09 -53.63
N ILE A 49 15.91 -8.35 -53.18
CA ILE A 49 17.09 -9.20 -53.36
C ILE A 49 17.24 -9.65 -54.83
N THR A 50 16.14 -10.04 -55.48
CA THR A 50 16.17 -10.60 -56.84
C THR A 50 16.41 -9.55 -57.94
N ILE A 51 15.96 -8.30 -57.75
CA ILE A 51 16.15 -7.22 -58.74
C ILE A 51 17.63 -6.83 -58.89
N ARG A 52 18.39 -6.80 -57.79
CA ARG A 52 19.83 -6.55 -57.79
C ARG A 52 20.52 -7.37 -56.71
N PRO A 53 21.01 -8.58 -56.99
CA PRO A 53 21.72 -9.39 -55.99
C PRO A 53 23.02 -8.70 -55.55
N SER A 54 23.07 -8.26 -54.29
CA SER A 54 24.24 -7.62 -53.68
C SER A 54 24.19 -7.77 -52.15
N PHE A 55 25.31 -7.59 -51.47
CA PHE A 55 25.34 -7.58 -50.00
C PHE A 55 24.44 -6.49 -49.39
N ILE A 56 24.28 -5.35 -50.08
CA ILE A 56 23.42 -4.24 -49.63
C ILE A 56 21.95 -4.61 -49.74
N THR A 57 21.51 -5.16 -50.87
CA THR A 57 20.13 -5.58 -51.10
C THR A 57 19.76 -6.80 -50.26
N LEU A 58 20.71 -7.69 -49.97
CA LEU A 58 20.55 -8.75 -48.98
C LEU A 58 20.30 -8.16 -47.58
N GLY A 59 21.13 -7.21 -47.13
CA GLY A 59 20.96 -6.54 -45.84
C GLY A 59 19.62 -5.80 -45.71
N LEU A 60 19.23 -5.04 -46.74
CA LEU A 60 17.93 -4.34 -46.77
C LEU A 60 16.75 -5.31 -46.82
N GLY A 61 16.87 -6.42 -47.55
CA GLY A 61 15.85 -7.47 -47.61
C GLY A 61 15.66 -8.15 -46.25
N VAL A 62 16.76 -8.52 -45.58
CA VAL A 62 16.72 -9.06 -44.21
C VAL A 62 16.15 -8.04 -43.23
N GLY A 63 16.51 -6.76 -43.36
CA GLY A 63 15.94 -5.67 -42.57
C GLY A 63 14.42 -5.55 -42.74
N LEU A 64 13.93 -5.58 -43.98
CA LEU A 64 12.50 -5.51 -44.28
C LEU A 64 11.74 -6.74 -43.78
N ALA A 65 12.29 -7.94 -43.95
CA ALA A 65 11.69 -9.17 -43.41
C ALA A 65 11.64 -9.15 -41.87
N SER A 66 12.70 -8.63 -41.22
CA SER A 66 12.75 -8.49 -39.77
C SER A 66 11.65 -7.58 -39.23
N LEU A 67 11.26 -6.54 -39.97
CA LEU A 67 10.14 -5.66 -39.60
C LEU A 67 8.83 -6.44 -39.44
N GLY A 68 8.49 -7.23 -40.47
CA GLY A 68 7.31 -8.09 -40.42
C GLY A 68 7.39 -9.14 -39.31
N PHE A 69 8.57 -9.70 -39.07
CA PHE A 69 8.79 -10.67 -38.00
C PHE A 69 8.58 -10.07 -36.61
N PHE A 70 9.12 -8.89 -36.31
CA PHE A 70 8.98 -8.28 -34.97
C PHE A 70 7.54 -7.93 -34.62
N ILE A 71 6.76 -7.43 -35.57
CA ILE A 71 5.33 -7.11 -35.34
C ILE A 71 4.57 -8.41 -35.02
N LEU A 72 4.80 -9.47 -35.80
CA LEU A 72 4.15 -10.76 -35.58
C LEU A 72 4.60 -11.40 -34.26
N ALA A 73 5.90 -11.39 -33.98
CA ALA A 73 6.47 -11.93 -32.76
C ALA A 73 5.93 -11.20 -31.51
N PHE A 74 5.69 -9.89 -31.59
CA PHE A 74 5.07 -9.13 -30.51
C PHE A 74 3.67 -9.65 -30.15
N LEU A 75 2.86 -10.00 -31.15
CA LEU A 75 1.52 -10.57 -30.94
C LEU A 75 1.56 -12.07 -30.57
N PHE A 76 2.59 -12.83 -30.94
CA PHE A 76 2.66 -14.26 -30.59
C PHE A 76 3.36 -14.56 -29.26
N LYS A 77 4.21 -13.65 -28.77
CA LYS A 77 5.10 -13.93 -27.62
C LYS A 77 4.38 -14.45 -26.37
N PHE A 78 3.15 -14.00 -26.11
CA PHE A 78 2.42 -14.32 -24.88
C PHE A 78 1.76 -15.70 -24.93
N MET A 79 1.52 -16.27 -26.13
CA MET A 79 0.88 -17.59 -26.26
C MET A 79 1.73 -18.71 -25.63
N PHE A 80 3.03 -18.47 -25.49
CA PHE A 80 4.01 -19.42 -24.97
C PHE A 80 4.50 -19.10 -23.56
N LYS A 81 4.11 -17.95 -22.98
CA LYS A 81 4.56 -17.53 -21.64
C LYS A 81 3.60 -18.07 -20.58
N GLN A 82 4.16 -18.74 -19.58
CA GLN A 82 3.44 -19.15 -18.38
C GLN A 82 3.82 -18.21 -17.23
N HIS A 83 2.82 -17.67 -16.54
CA HIS A 83 3.06 -16.90 -15.33
C HIS A 83 2.84 -17.82 -14.12
N LYS A 84 3.95 -18.20 -13.48
CA LYS A 84 3.93 -18.92 -12.23
C LYS A 84 4.01 -17.92 -11.09
N ILE A 85 3.14 -18.08 -10.10
CA ILE A 85 3.23 -17.33 -8.84
C ILE A 85 4.44 -17.85 -8.08
N ASP A 86 5.24 -16.96 -7.51
CA ASP A 86 6.33 -17.35 -6.62
C ASP A 86 5.75 -17.98 -5.35
N ARG A 87 6.29 -19.14 -4.99
CA ARG A 87 5.86 -19.93 -3.82
C ARG A 87 6.99 -20.13 -2.82
N SER A 88 8.13 -19.48 -3.03
CA SER A 88 9.31 -19.56 -2.17
C SER A 88 8.95 -19.34 -0.69
N HIS A 89 8.10 -18.35 -0.41
CA HIS A 89 7.60 -17.98 0.92
C HIS A 89 6.48 -18.90 1.46
N LEU A 90 5.84 -19.73 0.63
CA LEU A 90 4.68 -20.56 0.99
C LEU A 90 5.04 -21.99 1.45
N THR A 91 4.35 -22.51 2.45
CA THR A 91 4.55 -23.87 2.97
C THR A 91 3.38 -24.77 2.59
N GLU A 92 3.58 -25.72 1.68
CA GLU A 92 2.53 -26.69 1.31
C GLU A 92 2.22 -27.65 2.47
N ILE A 93 0.94 -27.89 2.74
CA ILE A 93 0.46 -28.83 3.76
C ILE A 93 -0.44 -29.90 3.16
N THR A 94 -0.52 -31.06 3.82
CA THR A 94 -1.37 -32.19 3.41
C THR A 94 -2.37 -32.57 4.50
N ALA A 95 -3.37 -33.38 4.14
CA ALA A 95 -4.33 -33.94 5.09
C ALA A 95 -3.65 -34.82 6.17
N GLU A 96 -2.48 -35.38 5.89
CA GLU A 96 -1.72 -36.16 6.88
C GLU A 96 -1.03 -35.24 7.91
N THR A 97 -0.52 -34.10 7.46
CA THR A 97 0.16 -33.13 8.34
C THR A 97 -0.82 -32.33 9.17
N GLU A 98 -1.93 -31.87 8.58
CA GLU A 98 -2.93 -31.00 9.22
C GLU A 98 -4.39 -31.51 9.04
N PRO A 99 -4.73 -32.69 9.60
CA PRO A 99 -6.02 -33.35 9.36
C PRO A 99 -7.24 -32.53 9.80
N LYS A 100 -7.13 -31.84 10.95
CA LYS A 100 -8.22 -31.02 11.50
C LYS A 100 -8.57 -29.85 10.58
N LEU A 101 -7.57 -29.13 10.07
CA LEU A 101 -7.75 -28.02 9.14
C LEU A 101 -8.36 -28.51 7.82
N PHE A 102 -7.90 -29.65 7.29
CA PHE A 102 -8.49 -30.22 6.08
C PHE A 102 -9.95 -30.62 6.27
N GLN A 103 -10.32 -31.17 7.42
CA GLN A 103 -11.72 -31.49 7.75
C GLN A 103 -12.57 -30.22 7.89
N PHE A 104 -12.04 -29.18 8.54
CA PHE A 104 -12.68 -27.88 8.66
C PHE A 104 -12.98 -27.30 7.27
N ILE A 105 -11.97 -27.25 6.39
CA ILE A 105 -12.12 -26.77 5.01
C ILE A 105 -13.10 -27.62 4.21
N ALA A 106 -13.05 -28.95 4.33
CA ALA A 106 -13.95 -29.85 3.62
C ALA A 106 -15.42 -29.59 4.00
N THR A 107 -15.69 -29.28 5.28
CA THR A 107 -17.01 -28.91 5.77
C THR A 107 -17.52 -27.64 5.08
N ILE A 108 -16.67 -26.61 5.00
CA ILE A 108 -17.02 -25.33 4.35
C ILE A 108 -17.26 -25.52 2.85
N VAL A 109 -16.37 -26.25 2.17
CA VAL A 109 -16.51 -26.57 0.73
C VAL A 109 -17.83 -27.26 0.44
N ASN A 110 -18.24 -28.21 1.30
CA ASN A 110 -19.53 -28.90 1.19
C ASN A 110 -20.72 -27.97 1.44
N GLU A 111 -20.66 -27.10 2.45
CA GLU A 111 -21.73 -26.13 2.76
C GLU A 111 -21.90 -25.09 1.63
N VAL A 112 -20.79 -24.57 1.10
CA VAL A 112 -20.77 -23.62 -0.03
C VAL A 112 -21.22 -24.29 -1.33
N GLY A 113 -20.89 -25.58 -1.52
CA GLY A 113 -21.16 -26.33 -2.75
C GLY A 113 -20.14 -26.03 -3.86
N THR A 114 -18.85 -26.04 -3.52
CA THR A 114 -17.75 -25.83 -4.46
C THR A 114 -16.77 -27.02 -4.50
N ASP A 115 -15.73 -26.95 -5.32
CA ASP A 115 -14.69 -27.97 -5.41
C ASP A 115 -13.60 -27.75 -4.35
N PHE A 116 -13.04 -28.83 -3.82
CA PHE A 116 -11.92 -28.75 -2.86
C PHE A 116 -10.65 -28.17 -3.53
N PRO A 117 -9.87 -27.31 -2.85
CA PRO A 117 -8.63 -26.76 -3.41
C PRO A 117 -7.64 -27.84 -3.86
N LYS A 118 -6.88 -27.57 -4.92
CA LYS A 118 -5.86 -28.50 -5.44
C LYS A 118 -4.73 -28.71 -4.43
N LYS A 119 -4.28 -27.61 -3.82
CA LYS A 119 -3.22 -27.55 -2.83
C LYS A 119 -3.54 -26.48 -1.81
N ILE A 120 -3.07 -26.68 -0.59
CA ILE A 120 -3.23 -25.73 0.52
C ILE A 120 -1.83 -25.33 0.97
N TYR A 121 -1.63 -24.02 1.10
CA TYR A 121 -0.38 -23.39 1.46
C TYR A 121 -0.58 -22.54 2.72
N LEU A 122 0.40 -22.59 3.61
CA LEU A 122 0.52 -21.66 4.72
C LEU A 122 1.47 -20.51 4.35
N SER A 123 1.10 -19.29 4.73
CA SER A 123 1.98 -18.12 4.68
C SER A 123 2.09 -17.48 6.07
N ALA A 124 2.97 -16.50 6.20
CA ALA A 124 3.12 -15.77 7.46
C ALA A 124 2.11 -14.63 7.62
N ASP A 125 1.47 -14.22 6.53
CA ASP A 125 0.75 -12.96 6.41
C ASP A 125 -0.57 -12.94 7.19
N VAL A 126 -1.17 -11.75 7.30
CA VAL A 126 -2.55 -11.56 7.76
C VAL A 126 -3.49 -11.59 6.55
N ASN A 127 -3.60 -12.77 5.90
CA ASN A 127 -4.43 -12.92 4.71
C ASN A 127 -4.93 -14.36 4.52
N ALA A 128 -6.05 -14.53 3.82
CA ALA A 128 -6.45 -15.79 3.23
C ALA A 128 -6.92 -15.53 1.79
N SER A 129 -6.42 -16.31 0.83
CA SER A 129 -6.78 -16.08 -0.57
C SER A 129 -6.73 -17.35 -1.40
N VAL A 130 -7.49 -17.35 -2.50
CA VAL A 130 -7.44 -18.41 -3.50
C VAL A 130 -6.66 -17.94 -4.73
N PHE A 131 -5.61 -18.67 -5.08
CA PHE A 131 -4.71 -18.31 -6.19
C PHE A 131 -4.50 -19.46 -7.18
N TYR A 132 -3.94 -19.16 -8.35
CA TYR A 132 -3.66 -20.13 -9.40
C TYR A 132 -2.59 -19.64 -10.37
N ASP A 133 -1.91 -20.55 -11.05
CA ASP A 133 -1.01 -20.19 -12.14
C ASP A 133 -1.84 -19.80 -13.38
N SER A 134 -1.42 -18.75 -14.08
CA SER A 134 -2.09 -18.27 -15.29
C SER A 134 -1.24 -18.49 -16.52
N SER A 135 -1.91 -18.83 -17.63
CA SER A 135 -1.30 -18.93 -18.97
C SER A 135 -2.31 -18.48 -20.00
N PHE A 136 -1.88 -18.19 -21.24
CA PHE A 136 -2.82 -17.84 -22.30
C PHE A 136 -3.96 -18.86 -22.50
N TRP A 137 -3.64 -20.16 -22.43
CA TRP A 137 -4.61 -21.27 -22.54
C TRP A 137 -5.64 -21.31 -21.41
N SER A 138 -5.30 -20.64 -20.32
CA SER A 138 -6.19 -20.10 -19.30
C SER A 138 -7.58 -19.65 -19.75
N MET A 139 -7.60 -18.94 -20.89
CA MET A 139 -8.80 -18.32 -21.47
C MET A 139 -9.79 -19.33 -22.04
N PHE A 140 -9.37 -20.59 -22.19
CA PHE A 140 -10.14 -21.63 -22.86
C PHE A 140 -10.38 -22.85 -21.98
N PHE A 141 -9.55 -23.08 -20.95
CA PHE A 141 -9.62 -24.27 -20.10
C PHE A 141 -9.71 -23.89 -18.62
N PRO A 142 -10.53 -24.63 -17.82
CA PRO A 142 -10.66 -24.36 -16.39
C PRO A 142 -9.36 -24.66 -15.63
N VAL A 143 -8.98 -23.76 -14.72
CA VAL A 143 -7.81 -23.91 -13.84
C VAL A 143 -8.23 -24.37 -12.45
N LYS A 144 -7.51 -25.37 -11.93
CA LYS A 144 -7.63 -25.78 -10.52
C LYS A 144 -6.93 -24.75 -9.64
N LYS A 145 -7.55 -24.41 -8.51
CA LYS A 145 -7.11 -23.34 -7.62
C LYS A 145 -6.39 -23.88 -6.39
N ASN A 146 -5.47 -23.11 -5.85
CA ASN A 146 -4.80 -23.37 -4.59
C ASN A 146 -5.35 -22.40 -3.53
N LEU A 147 -5.30 -22.80 -2.27
CA LEU A 147 -5.67 -21.97 -1.13
C LEU A 147 -4.41 -21.55 -0.38
N GLN A 148 -4.31 -20.27 -0.03
CA GLN A 148 -3.32 -19.73 0.90
C GLN A 148 -4.02 -19.33 2.19
N ILE A 149 -3.46 -19.75 3.32
CA ILE A 149 -3.91 -19.37 4.67
C ILE A 149 -2.72 -18.76 5.40
N GLY A 150 -2.83 -17.49 5.73
CA GLY A 150 -1.85 -16.78 6.53
C GLY A 150 -2.03 -17.08 8.02
N LEU A 151 -0.93 -17.47 8.68
CA LEU A 151 -0.96 -17.75 10.11
C LEU A 151 -1.15 -16.47 10.95
N GLY A 152 -0.74 -15.31 10.43
CA GLY A 152 -0.99 -14.02 11.08
C GLY A 152 -2.48 -13.70 11.18
N LEU A 153 -3.26 -14.10 10.16
CA LEU A 153 -4.71 -13.99 10.17
C LEU A 153 -5.33 -14.93 11.21
N VAL A 154 -5.01 -16.22 11.12
CA VAL A 154 -5.54 -17.28 12.01
C VAL A 154 -5.34 -16.93 13.49
N ASN A 155 -4.24 -16.24 13.81
CA ASN A 155 -3.88 -15.87 15.17
C ASN A 155 -4.70 -14.70 15.76
N GLY A 156 -5.42 -13.94 14.92
CA GLY A 156 -6.21 -12.77 15.34
C GLY A 156 -7.73 -12.92 15.19
N ILE A 157 -8.22 -14.11 14.82
CA ILE A 157 -9.64 -14.35 14.53
C ILE A 157 -10.19 -15.59 15.25
N SER A 158 -11.50 -15.66 15.38
CA SER A 158 -12.21 -16.84 15.88
C SER A 158 -12.38 -17.90 14.78
N GLU A 159 -12.64 -19.14 15.16
CA GLU A 159 -12.94 -20.25 14.25
C GLU A 159 -14.13 -19.93 13.34
N GLN A 160 -15.18 -19.28 13.88
CA GLN A 160 -16.36 -18.91 13.10
C GLN A 160 -16.09 -17.76 12.12
N GLU A 161 -15.25 -16.79 12.50
CA GLU A 161 -14.76 -15.76 11.58
C GLU A 161 -13.90 -16.39 10.49
N PHE A 162 -13.03 -17.34 10.83
CA PHE A 162 -12.24 -18.07 9.85
C PHE A 162 -13.12 -18.86 8.88
N LYS A 163 -14.21 -19.47 9.39
CA LYS A 163 -15.25 -20.10 8.56
C LYS A 163 -15.89 -19.08 7.62
N ALA A 164 -16.20 -17.87 8.09
CA ALA A 164 -16.79 -16.81 7.28
C ALA A 164 -15.84 -16.36 6.15
N ILE A 165 -14.57 -16.11 6.46
CA ILE A 165 -13.54 -15.71 5.49
C ILE A 165 -13.36 -16.79 4.43
N LEU A 166 -13.18 -18.06 4.82
CA LEU A 166 -13.03 -19.15 3.84
C LEU A 166 -14.30 -19.36 3.01
N ALA A 167 -15.49 -19.20 3.60
CA ALA A 167 -16.74 -19.27 2.86
C ALA A 167 -16.88 -18.14 1.84
N HIS A 168 -16.38 -16.93 2.16
CA HIS A 168 -16.30 -15.80 1.24
C HIS A 168 -15.37 -16.13 0.06
N GLU A 169 -14.14 -16.56 0.35
CA GLU A 169 -13.15 -16.97 -0.66
C GLU A 169 -13.70 -18.05 -1.60
N PHE A 170 -14.39 -19.04 -1.04
CA PHE A 170 -15.04 -20.10 -1.82
C PHE A 170 -16.30 -19.61 -2.55
N GLY A 171 -16.96 -18.59 -2.03
CA GLY A 171 -18.11 -17.91 -2.61
C GLY A 171 -17.82 -17.37 -4.01
N HIS A 172 -16.63 -16.81 -4.24
CA HIS A 172 -16.18 -16.32 -5.56
C HIS A 172 -16.16 -17.37 -6.67
N PHE A 173 -16.19 -18.66 -6.31
CA PHE A 173 -16.16 -19.77 -7.27
C PHE A 173 -17.38 -20.69 -7.16
N SER A 174 -18.26 -20.38 -6.21
CA SER A 174 -19.50 -21.10 -5.99
C SER A 174 -20.52 -20.77 -7.09
N GLN A 175 -21.37 -21.74 -7.46
CA GLN A 175 -22.43 -21.55 -8.46
C GLN A 175 -21.95 -21.17 -9.88
N ARG A 176 -22.82 -21.31 -10.88
CA ARG A 176 -22.45 -21.05 -12.29
C ARG A 176 -22.18 -19.56 -12.56
N SER A 177 -22.93 -18.67 -11.92
CA SER A 177 -22.84 -17.22 -12.14
C SER A 177 -21.50 -16.63 -11.69
N MET A 178 -20.96 -17.07 -10.55
CA MET A 178 -19.64 -16.61 -10.10
C MET A 178 -18.50 -17.14 -10.96
N LYS A 179 -18.61 -18.37 -11.49
CA LYS A 179 -17.60 -18.92 -12.41
C LYS A 179 -17.40 -18.04 -13.65
N VAL A 180 -18.46 -17.39 -14.14
CA VAL A 180 -18.36 -16.40 -15.23
C VAL A 180 -17.61 -15.15 -14.80
N GLY A 181 -17.83 -14.66 -13.59
CA GLY A 181 -17.06 -13.56 -13.01
C GLY A 181 -15.57 -13.88 -12.88
N SER A 182 -15.23 -15.06 -12.34
CA SER A 182 -13.84 -15.52 -12.27
C SER A 182 -13.19 -15.67 -13.66
N TYR A 183 -13.98 -16.04 -14.67
CA TYR A 183 -13.50 -16.08 -16.06
C TYR A 183 -13.19 -14.68 -16.61
N VAL A 184 -14.05 -13.69 -16.35
CA VAL A 184 -13.78 -12.30 -16.72
C VAL A 184 -12.51 -11.79 -16.06
N TYR A 185 -12.33 -12.06 -14.76
CA TYR A 185 -11.10 -11.75 -14.03
C TYR A 185 -9.88 -12.38 -14.71
N PHE A 186 -9.98 -13.68 -15.03
CA PHE A 186 -8.93 -14.43 -15.69
C PHE A 186 -8.52 -13.78 -17.03
N VAL A 187 -9.50 -13.45 -17.89
CA VAL A 187 -9.24 -12.82 -19.19
C VAL A 187 -8.62 -11.43 -19.00
N ASN A 188 -9.10 -10.64 -18.04
CA ASN A 188 -8.56 -9.31 -17.73
C ASN A 188 -7.07 -9.39 -17.35
N GLN A 189 -6.68 -10.34 -16.49
CA GLN A 189 -5.29 -10.57 -16.09
C GLN A 189 -4.40 -10.97 -17.26
N VAL A 190 -4.86 -11.86 -18.16
CA VAL A 190 -4.05 -12.23 -19.33
C VAL A 190 -3.87 -11.04 -20.28
N ILE A 191 -4.89 -10.22 -20.49
CA ILE A 191 -4.79 -9.02 -21.33
C ILE A 191 -3.83 -7.99 -20.70
N PHE A 192 -3.85 -7.83 -19.38
CA PHE A 192 -2.89 -7.00 -18.66
C PHE A 192 -1.46 -7.50 -18.91
N ASN A 193 -1.19 -8.78 -18.65
CA ASN A 193 0.14 -9.36 -18.87
C ASN A 193 0.59 -9.23 -20.34
N LEU A 194 -0.32 -9.41 -21.30
CA LEU A 194 -0.05 -9.20 -22.73
C LEU A 194 0.46 -7.78 -23.04
N LEU A 195 -0.08 -6.76 -22.35
CA LEU A 195 0.24 -5.36 -22.59
C LEU A 195 1.54 -4.90 -21.93
N TYR A 196 1.80 -5.37 -20.72
CA TYR A 196 2.84 -4.82 -19.85
C TYR A 196 4.08 -5.72 -19.74
N ASP A 197 3.96 -7.02 -20.00
CA ASP A 197 5.08 -7.97 -19.93
C ASP A 197 5.86 -8.04 -21.27
N ASN A 198 6.83 -7.13 -21.43
CA ASN A 198 7.60 -6.96 -22.68
C ASN A 198 9.05 -7.47 -22.61
N GLU A 199 9.53 -7.93 -21.46
CA GLU A 199 10.96 -8.18 -21.21
C GLU A 199 11.62 -9.12 -22.25
N SER A 200 11.00 -10.26 -22.56
CA SER A 200 11.55 -11.23 -23.52
C SER A 200 11.59 -10.68 -24.94
N PHE A 201 10.62 -9.85 -25.30
CA PHE A 201 10.56 -9.18 -26.60
C PHE A 201 11.62 -8.08 -26.69
N ASP A 202 11.79 -7.29 -25.63
CA ASP A 202 12.77 -6.22 -25.57
C ASP A 202 14.20 -6.78 -25.67
N LYS A 203 14.50 -7.89 -24.98
CA LYS A 203 15.78 -8.62 -25.14
C LYS A 203 16.02 -9.09 -26.58
N MET A 204 14.97 -9.55 -27.27
CA MET A 204 15.07 -9.98 -28.67
C MET A 204 15.36 -8.79 -29.61
N VAL A 205 14.66 -7.67 -29.41
CA VAL A 205 14.87 -6.42 -30.15
C VAL A 205 16.28 -5.87 -29.94
N GLN A 206 16.78 -5.84 -28.69
CA GLN A 206 18.12 -5.37 -28.36
C GLN A 206 19.21 -6.23 -29.02
N LYS A 207 19.11 -7.56 -28.92
CA LYS A 207 20.07 -8.47 -29.58
C LYS A 207 20.15 -8.25 -31.08
N TRP A 208 19.02 -7.99 -31.74
CA TRP A 208 18.96 -7.74 -33.18
C TRP A 208 19.51 -6.36 -33.57
N GLY A 209 19.20 -5.32 -32.80
CA GLY A 209 19.71 -3.97 -33.03
C GLY A 209 21.24 -3.89 -32.98
N ASN A 210 21.88 -4.73 -32.15
CA ASN A 210 23.33 -4.79 -32.01
C ASN A 210 24.06 -5.50 -33.16
N ILE A 211 23.35 -6.14 -34.10
CA ILE A 211 23.97 -6.88 -35.22
C ILE A 211 24.55 -5.91 -36.26
N SER A 212 23.84 -4.81 -36.59
CA SER A 212 24.33 -3.81 -37.55
C SER A 212 23.50 -2.52 -37.52
N ASN A 213 24.17 -1.37 -37.68
CA ASN A 213 23.51 -0.05 -37.74
C ASN A 213 22.46 0.09 -38.85
N TYR A 214 22.57 -0.66 -39.97
CA TYR A 214 21.62 -0.57 -41.08
C TYR A 214 20.23 -1.15 -40.75
N PHE A 215 20.11 -2.00 -39.71
CA PHE A 215 18.83 -2.55 -39.27
C PHE A 215 18.01 -1.60 -38.39
N SER A 216 18.63 -0.52 -37.91
CA SER A 216 18.00 0.45 -36.99
C SER A 216 16.75 1.10 -37.57
N ILE A 217 16.73 1.44 -38.87
CA ILE A 217 15.57 2.06 -39.52
C ILE A 217 14.35 1.15 -39.50
N PHE A 218 14.51 -0.13 -39.82
CA PHE A 218 13.44 -1.13 -39.83
C PHE A 218 12.94 -1.41 -38.41
N LEU A 219 13.86 -1.43 -37.44
CA LEU A 219 13.54 -1.60 -36.04
C LEU A 219 12.71 -0.42 -35.50
N ILE A 220 13.10 0.82 -35.80
CA ILE A 220 12.36 2.02 -35.41
C ILE A 220 10.93 2.00 -35.97
N ILE A 221 10.77 1.61 -37.24
CA ILE A 221 9.44 1.50 -37.86
C ILE A 221 8.61 0.40 -37.18
N SER A 222 9.21 -0.76 -36.93
CA SER A 222 8.56 -1.87 -36.22
C SER A 222 8.06 -1.42 -34.84
N LEU A 223 8.91 -0.75 -34.07
CA LEU A 223 8.59 -0.26 -32.74
C LEU A 223 7.47 0.78 -32.75
N LYS A 224 7.40 1.67 -33.77
CA LYS A 224 6.28 2.61 -33.93
C LYS A 224 4.96 1.89 -34.22
N ILE A 225 4.96 0.88 -35.08
CA ILE A 225 3.77 0.08 -35.37
C ILE A 225 3.31 -0.66 -34.12
N ILE A 226 4.25 -1.29 -33.41
CA ILE A 226 3.99 -1.98 -32.14
C ILE A 226 3.44 -1.01 -31.09
N ALA A 227 3.97 0.21 -30.98
CA ALA A 227 3.44 1.23 -30.09
C ALA A 227 1.98 1.60 -30.43
N GLY A 228 1.65 1.65 -31.73
CA GLY A 228 0.27 1.82 -32.20
C GLY A 228 -0.65 0.65 -31.80
N ILE A 229 -0.19 -0.59 -32.00
CA ILE A 229 -0.90 -1.82 -31.56
C ILE A 229 -1.13 -1.78 -30.04
N GLN A 230 -0.08 -1.50 -29.26
CA GLN A 230 -0.15 -1.37 -27.81
C GLN A 230 -1.13 -0.28 -27.38
N TRP A 231 -1.15 0.86 -28.07
CA TRP A 231 -2.10 1.93 -27.77
C TRP A 231 -3.55 1.46 -27.97
N VAL A 232 -3.86 0.78 -29.08
CA VAL A 232 -5.20 0.22 -29.33
C VAL A 232 -5.57 -0.80 -28.25
N LEU A 233 -4.67 -1.73 -27.95
CA LEU A 233 -4.91 -2.77 -26.95
C LEU A 233 -5.08 -2.18 -25.53
N LYS A 234 -4.31 -1.13 -25.18
CA LYS A 234 -4.47 -0.41 -23.89
C LYS A 234 -5.83 0.27 -23.79
N LYS A 235 -6.35 0.86 -24.88
CA LYS A 235 -7.69 1.44 -24.90
C LYS A 235 -8.77 0.38 -24.72
N MET A 236 -8.61 -0.77 -25.38
CA MET A 236 -9.52 -1.89 -25.20
C MET A 236 -9.47 -2.46 -23.78
N TYR A 237 -8.27 -2.62 -23.21
CA TYR A 237 -8.09 -3.05 -21.83
C TYR A 237 -8.76 -2.08 -20.84
N ALA A 238 -8.62 -0.76 -21.01
CA ALA A 238 -9.29 0.20 -20.14
C ALA A 238 -10.82 0.02 -20.13
N PHE A 239 -11.42 -0.30 -21.28
CA PHE A 239 -12.86 -0.56 -21.38
C PHE A 239 -13.29 -1.87 -20.70
N ILE A 240 -12.49 -2.93 -20.85
CA ILE A 240 -12.71 -4.20 -20.16
C ILE A 240 -12.55 -4.03 -18.65
N ASN A 241 -11.46 -3.39 -18.22
CA ASN A 241 -11.08 -3.23 -16.83
C ASN A 241 -12.16 -2.51 -16.03
N VAL A 242 -12.75 -1.42 -16.57
CA VAL A 242 -13.87 -0.72 -15.91
C VAL A 242 -15.09 -1.64 -15.73
N ALA A 243 -15.42 -2.45 -16.74
CA ALA A 243 -16.55 -3.38 -16.64
C ALA A 243 -16.25 -4.53 -15.66
N TYR A 244 -15.01 -5.01 -15.64
CA TYR A 244 -14.52 -6.01 -14.70
C TYR A 244 -14.56 -5.49 -13.26
N LEU A 245 -14.06 -4.28 -12.97
CA LEU A 245 -14.06 -3.69 -11.64
C LEU A 245 -15.47 -3.46 -11.08
N ALA A 246 -16.42 -3.11 -11.95
CA ALA A 246 -17.83 -3.05 -11.56
C ALA A 246 -18.42 -4.43 -11.25
N LEU A 247 -18.09 -5.44 -12.06
CA LEU A 247 -18.49 -6.82 -11.80
C LEU A 247 -17.85 -7.38 -10.51
N SER A 248 -16.58 -7.06 -10.25
CA SER A 248 -15.82 -7.49 -9.07
C SER A 248 -16.53 -7.04 -7.80
N ARG A 249 -16.96 -5.77 -7.72
CA ARG A 249 -17.73 -5.28 -6.56
C ARG A 249 -19.03 -6.05 -6.30
N GLU A 250 -19.75 -6.42 -7.35
CA GLU A 250 -20.95 -7.25 -7.21
C GLU A 250 -20.62 -8.71 -6.81
N MET A 251 -19.45 -9.22 -7.21
CA MET A 251 -18.95 -10.52 -6.76
C MET A 251 -18.65 -10.52 -5.26
N GLU A 252 -18.12 -9.42 -4.72
CA GLU A 252 -17.84 -9.27 -3.29
C GLU A 252 -19.12 -9.33 -2.46
N PHE A 253 -20.17 -8.57 -2.82
CA PHE A 253 -21.46 -8.63 -2.12
C PHE A 253 -22.10 -10.02 -2.18
N HIS A 254 -21.98 -10.70 -3.33
CA HIS A 254 -22.49 -12.07 -3.45
C HIS A 254 -21.66 -13.07 -2.62
N ALA A 255 -20.34 -12.93 -2.58
CA ALA A 255 -19.48 -13.75 -1.74
C ALA A 255 -19.74 -13.51 -0.24
N ASP A 256 -20.03 -12.27 0.14
CA ASP A 256 -20.48 -11.89 1.49
C ASP A 256 -21.81 -12.56 1.86
N GLU A 257 -22.77 -12.59 0.94
CA GLU A 257 -24.04 -13.30 1.17
C GLU A 257 -23.83 -14.82 1.31
N VAL A 258 -22.93 -15.42 0.51
CA VAL A 258 -22.53 -16.83 0.67
C VAL A 258 -21.95 -17.07 2.05
N ALA A 259 -20.99 -16.25 2.46
CA ALA A 259 -20.34 -16.33 3.76
C ALA A 259 -21.32 -16.14 4.91
N ALA A 260 -22.24 -15.17 4.82
CA ALA A 260 -23.27 -14.92 5.81
C ALA A 260 -24.20 -16.11 5.99
N ASN A 261 -24.59 -16.79 4.90
CA ASN A 261 -25.40 -18.02 4.99
C ASN A 261 -24.63 -19.22 5.57
N VAL A 262 -23.31 -19.28 5.40
CA VAL A 262 -22.45 -20.39 5.86
C VAL A 262 -21.98 -20.19 7.30
N ALA A 263 -21.59 -18.99 7.69
CA ALA A 263 -21.01 -18.69 8.99
C ALA A 263 -21.89 -17.77 9.87
N GLY A 264 -22.82 -17.03 9.27
CA GLY A 264 -23.60 -15.98 9.94
C GLY A 264 -23.11 -14.58 9.60
N ILE A 265 -23.96 -13.57 9.80
CA ILE A 265 -23.64 -12.16 9.53
C ILE A 265 -22.58 -11.63 10.51
N SER A 266 -22.78 -11.83 11.82
CA SER A 266 -21.88 -11.29 12.86
C SER A 266 -20.42 -11.70 12.67
N PRO A 267 -20.09 -12.99 12.46
CA PRO A 267 -18.69 -13.40 12.27
C PRO A 267 -18.03 -12.77 11.04
N LEU A 268 -18.77 -12.61 9.93
CA LEU A 268 -18.22 -11.92 8.75
C LEU A 268 -17.95 -10.44 9.05
N GLN A 269 -18.92 -9.73 9.64
CA GLN A 269 -18.76 -8.31 9.98
C GLN A 269 -17.61 -8.10 10.96
N GLU A 270 -17.53 -8.91 12.02
CA GLU A 270 -16.46 -8.83 13.01
C GLU A 270 -15.08 -9.09 12.39
N SER A 271 -14.98 -10.06 11.48
CA SER A 271 -13.73 -10.34 10.76
C SER A 271 -13.28 -9.16 9.88
N LEU A 272 -14.22 -8.51 9.19
CA LEU A 272 -13.93 -7.33 8.36
C LEU A 272 -13.49 -6.14 9.22
N LEU A 273 -14.12 -5.93 10.37
CA LEU A 273 -13.83 -4.81 11.26
C LEU A 273 -12.51 -5.01 12.03
N ARG A 274 -12.16 -6.25 12.37
CA ARG A 274 -10.94 -6.56 13.15
C ARG A 274 -9.68 -6.69 12.28
N MET A 275 -9.81 -6.84 10.97
CA MET A 275 -8.67 -7.10 10.08
C MET A 275 -7.52 -6.10 10.26
N ASP A 276 -7.85 -4.81 10.27
CA ASP A 276 -6.84 -3.73 10.32
C ASP A 276 -6.01 -3.77 11.61
N ILE A 277 -6.62 -4.02 12.78
CA ILE A 277 -5.86 -4.09 14.05
C ILE A 277 -5.04 -5.39 14.15
N VAL A 278 -5.49 -6.49 13.55
CA VAL A 278 -4.70 -7.73 13.47
C VAL A 278 -3.49 -7.55 12.57
N GLU A 279 -3.66 -6.88 11.43
CA GLU A 279 -2.57 -6.53 10.51
C GLU A 279 -1.60 -5.53 11.16
N ALA A 280 -2.10 -4.51 11.85
CA ALA A 280 -1.27 -3.56 12.60
C ALA A 280 -0.42 -4.26 13.66
N ALA A 281 -1.01 -5.19 14.43
CA ALA A 281 -0.27 -5.96 15.43
C ALA A 281 0.82 -6.83 14.81
N TYR A 282 0.53 -7.49 13.69
CA TYR A 282 1.50 -8.29 12.95
C TYR A 282 2.66 -7.45 12.42
N ASN A 283 2.35 -6.34 11.75
CA ASN A 283 3.35 -5.43 11.20
C ASN A 283 4.21 -4.79 12.29
N ALA A 284 3.63 -4.50 13.45
CA ALA A 284 4.39 -3.99 14.59
C ALA A 284 5.41 -5.00 15.14
N VAL A 285 5.08 -6.30 15.17
CA VAL A 285 6.04 -7.35 15.53
C VAL A 285 7.15 -7.47 14.47
N LEU A 286 6.78 -7.46 13.19
CA LEU A 286 7.78 -7.49 12.11
C LEU A 286 8.71 -6.26 12.16
N GLY A 287 8.17 -5.07 12.40
CA GLY A 287 8.95 -3.84 12.57
C GLY A 287 9.89 -3.90 13.77
N PHE A 288 9.38 -4.42 14.91
CA PHE A 288 10.21 -4.63 16.10
C PHE A 288 11.41 -5.53 15.79
N TYR A 289 11.17 -6.68 15.15
CA TYR A 289 12.25 -7.61 14.80
C TYR A 289 13.14 -7.10 13.68
N GLY A 290 12.62 -6.35 12.72
CA GLY A 290 13.41 -5.71 11.66
C GLY A 290 14.56 -4.87 12.23
N GLU A 291 14.33 -4.18 13.34
CA GLU A 291 15.37 -3.43 14.06
C GLU A 291 16.25 -4.35 14.92
N LYS A 292 15.67 -5.33 15.64
CA LYS A 292 16.41 -6.27 16.49
C LYS A 292 17.37 -7.19 15.74
N LEU A 293 17.19 -7.37 14.43
CA LEU A 293 18.16 -8.08 13.60
C LEU A 293 19.55 -7.43 13.61
N SER A 294 19.64 -6.10 13.77
CA SER A 294 20.92 -5.41 13.89
C SER A 294 21.63 -5.65 15.24
N GLU A 295 20.90 -6.15 16.23
CA GLU A 295 21.39 -6.54 17.55
C GLU A 295 21.60 -8.07 17.66
N ASP A 296 21.59 -8.78 16.52
CA ASP A 296 21.68 -10.25 16.44
C ASP A 296 20.58 -10.98 17.25
N PHE A 297 19.37 -10.41 17.33
CA PHE A 297 18.20 -11.04 17.96
C PHE A 297 17.14 -11.48 16.94
N LYS A 298 16.45 -12.59 17.24
CA LYS A 298 15.31 -13.13 16.47
C LYS A 298 14.21 -13.67 17.37
N SER A 299 13.03 -13.88 16.80
CA SER A 299 11.93 -14.61 17.45
C SER A 299 12.00 -16.10 17.15
N ASN A 300 11.55 -16.92 18.09
CA ASN A 300 11.22 -18.33 17.83
C ASN A 300 9.78 -18.49 17.32
N ASN A 301 8.86 -17.62 17.78
CA ASN A 301 7.45 -17.63 17.39
C ASN A 301 6.86 -16.21 17.42
N ILE A 302 6.77 -15.57 16.25
CA ILE A 302 6.25 -14.19 16.15
C ILE A 302 4.75 -14.07 16.45
N TYR A 303 4.02 -15.19 16.48
CA TYR A 303 2.58 -15.17 16.64
C TYR A 303 2.16 -15.04 18.12
N GLU A 304 2.97 -15.53 19.06
CA GLU A 304 2.75 -15.25 20.50
C GLU A 304 2.94 -13.75 20.78
N GLU A 305 3.94 -13.16 20.13
CA GLU A 305 4.25 -11.74 20.21
C GLU A 305 3.17 -10.90 19.52
N GLN A 306 2.65 -11.36 18.37
CA GLN A 306 1.52 -10.74 17.69
C GLN A 306 0.27 -10.72 18.58
N GLN A 307 -0.02 -11.81 19.29
CA GLN A 307 -1.18 -11.86 20.18
C GLN A 307 -1.03 -10.86 21.33
N PHE A 308 0.16 -10.74 21.91
CA PHE A 308 0.44 -9.72 22.92
C PHE A 308 0.27 -8.31 22.35
N VAL A 309 0.81 -8.02 21.17
CA VAL A 309 0.70 -6.70 20.55
C VAL A 309 -0.76 -6.38 20.20
N LEU A 310 -1.53 -7.35 19.71
CA LEU A 310 -2.96 -7.18 19.44
C LEU A 310 -3.73 -6.78 20.70
N GLU A 311 -3.46 -7.47 21.82
CA GLU A 311 -4.05 -7.12 23.12
C GLU A 311 -3.59 -5.74 23.60
N PHE A 312 -2.31 -5.42 23.44
CA PHE A 312 -1.73 -4.14 23.83
C PHE A 312 -2.36 -2.97 23.05
N LEU A 313 -2.40 -3.04 21.72
CA LEU A 313 -2.98 -2.00 20.86
C LEU A 313 -4.49 -1.84 21.10
N ALA A 314 -5.21 -2.94 21.32
CA ALA A 314 -6.63 -2.88 21.62
C ALA A 314 -6.91 -2.19 22.97
N LYS A 315 -6.08 -2.44 24.00
CA LYS A 315 -6.18 -1.74 25.29
C LYS A 315 -5.82 -0.27 25.18
N ASP A 316 -4.77 0.05 24.42
CA ASP A 316 -4.36 1.43 24.13
C ASP A 316 -5.49 2.21 23.42
N SER A 317 -6.16 1.56 22.48
CA SER A 317 -7.32 2.09 21.77
C SER A 317 -8.64 2.03 22.56
N GLN A 318 -8.62 1.55 23.81
CA GLN A 318 -9.80 1.40 24.69
C GLN A 318 -10.92 0.50 24.11
N LEU A 319 -10.55 -0.48 23.29
CA LEU A 319 -11.50 -1.42 22.70
C LEU A 319 -12.02 -2.43 23.74
N GLN A 320 -13.27 -2.87 23.53
CA GLN A 320 -13.83 -3.96 24.31
C GLN A 320 -13.30 -5.32 23.84
N PHE A 321 -13.36 -6.32 24.71
CA PHE A 321 -12.96 -7.69 24.39
C PHE A 321 -14.13 -8.65 24.52
N ARG A 322 -14.17 -9.64 23.64
CA ARG A 322 -15.07 -10.80 23.69
C ARG A 322 -14.28 -12.02 23.29
N ASP A 323 -14.34 -13.07 24.11
CA ASP A 323 -13.62 -14.33 23.86
C ASP A 323 -12.11 -14.16 23.58
N ASN A 324 -11.47 -13.22 24.31
CA ASN A 324 -10.05 -12.82 24.17
C ASN A 324 -9.67 -12.16 22.84
N LEU A 325 -10.65 -11.69 22.06
CA LEU A 325 -10.44 -10.94 20.84
C LEU A 325 -11.03 -9.52 20.97
N PRO A 326 -10.38 -8.50 20.38
CA PRO A 326 -10.90 -7.14 20.40
C PRO A 326 -12.16 -7.01 19.54
N VAL A 327 -13.17 -6.34 20.06
CA VAL A 327 -14.41 -6.01 19.34
C VAL A 327 -14.23 -4.62 18.75
N VAL A 328 -14.10 -4.56 17.43
CA VAL A 328 -13.99 -3.31 16.66
C VAL A 328 -15.36 -2.96 16.08
N THR A 329 -15.80 -1.72 16.26
CA THR A 329 -17.05 -1.21 15.68
C THR A 329 -16.77 -0.28 14.49
N LEU A 330 -17.80 0.02 13.69
CA LEU A 330 -17.70 1.04 12.64
C LEU A 330 -17.35 2.42 13.19
N LEU A 331 -17.75 2.73 14.43
CA LEU A 331 -17.38 3.99 15.09
C LEU A 331 -15.89 4.04 15.39
N ASP A 332 -15.27 2.93 15.77
CA ASP A 332 -13.83 2.88 16.07
C ASP A 332 -12.99 3.12 14.80
N ILE A 333 -13.43 2.58 13.65
CA ILE A 333 -12.77 2.79 12.35
C ILE A 333 -13.00 4.22 11.83
N SER A 334 -14.20 4.76 12.00
CA SER A 334 -14.55 6.10 11.51
C SER A 334 -14.15 7.23 12.48
N LYS A 335 -13.74 6.92 13.72
CA LYS A 335 -13.37 7.91 14.74
C LYS A 335 -12.39 8.96 14.21
N PHE A 336 -11.42 8.51 13.41
CA PHE A 336 -10.35 9.34 12.85
C PHE A 336 -10.56 9.71 11.38
N ASN A 337 -11.50 9.07 10.69
CA ASN A 337 -11.83 9.39 9.31
C ASN A 337 -13.09 10.27 9.25
N LYS A 338 -12.87 11.59 9.17
CA LYS A 338 -13.91 12.62 9.09
C LYS A 338 -14.15 13.14 7.67
N SER A 339 -13.60 12.47 6.65
CA SER A 339 -13.74 12.89 5.25
C SER A 339 -15.21 12.94 4.85
N LYS A 340 -15.62 14.06 4.26
CA LYS A 340 -16.96 14.24 3.68
C LYS A 340 -16.97 13.87 2.20
N LEU A 341 -15.79 13.73 1.60
CA LEU A 341 -15.59 13.40 0.20
C LEU A 341 -15.75 11.89 -0.04
N VAL A 342 -16.75 11.55 -0.86
CA VAL A 342 -16.94 10.19 -1.36
C VAL A 342 -16.70 10.20 -2.86
N ILE A 343 -15.54 9.67 -3.26
CA ILE A 343 -15.26 9.37 -4.66
C ILE A 343 -15.59 7.90 -4.86
N GLU A 344 -16.63 7.61 -5.64
CA GLU A 344 -16.86 6.25 -6.13
C GLU A 344 -15.60 5.78 -6.86
N ASN A 345 -14.81 4.92 -6.21
CA ASN A 345 -13.62 4.35 -6.81
C ASN A 345 -14.05 3.29 -7.83
N GLN A 346 -14.33 3.74 -9.06
CA GLN A 346 -14.61 2.86 -10.20
C GLN A 346 -13.44 1.92 -10.51
N TRP A 347 -12.27 2.17 -9.91
CA TRP A 347 -11.03 1.40 -10.03
C TRP A 347 -10.73 0.50 -8.84
N ALA A 348 -11.55 0.53 -7.77
CA ALA A 348 -11.44 -0.42 -6.67
C ALA A 348 -12.07 -1.76 -7.05
N SER A 349 -11.31 -2.85 -6.82
CA SER A 349 -11.79 -4.22 -6.99
C SER A 349 -12.68 -4.68 -5.84
N HIS A 350 -12.54 -4.08 -4.66
CA HIS A 350 -13.34 -4.37 -3.46
C HIS A 350 -14.16 -3.14 -3.00
N PRO A 351 -15.43 -3.31 -2.61
CA PRO A 351 -16.18 -2.29 -1.88
C PRO A 351 -15.57 -1.99 -0.51
N SER A 352 -15.93 -0.84 0.07
CA SER A 352 -15.51 -0.48 1.43
C SER A 352 -16.13 -1.42 2.49
N VAL A 353 -15.51 -1.51 3.66
CA VAL A 353 -16.06 -2.26 4.80
C VAL A 353 -17.43 -1.71 5.21
N THR A 354 -17.63 -0.38 5.12
CA THR A 354 -18.92 0.27 5.39
C THR A 354 -20.00 -0.19 4.43
N ASP A 355 -19.72 -0.23 3.11
CA ASP A 355 -20.67 -0.69 2.10
C ASP A 355 -21.02 -2.17 2.28
N ARG A 356 -20.01 -3.02 2.56
CA ARG A 356 -20.20 -4.45 2.81
C ARG A 356 -21.06 -4.69 4.05
N ASN A 357 -20.76 -4.00 5.16
CA ASN A 357 -21.57 -4.10 6.39
C ASN A 357 -23.00 -3.61 6.17
N ALA A 358 -23.21 -2.52 5.42
CA ALA A 358 -24.53 -2.02 5.08
C ALA A 358 -25.31 -2.95 4.13
N SER A 359 -24.62 -3.70 3.27
CA SER A 359 -25.23 -4.74 2.44
C SER A 359 -25.65 -5.94 3.29
N LEU A 360 -24.75 -6.42 4.15
CA LEU A 360 -25.00 -7.54 5.07
C LEU A 360 -26.16 -7.27 6.02
N ALA A 361 -26.28 -6.05 6.54
CA ALA A 361 -27.36 -5.65 7.45
C ALA A 361 -28.76 -5.71 6.81
N ARG A 362 -28.86 -5.74 5.47
CA ARG A 362 -30.13 -5.87 4.75
C ARG A 362 -30.55 -7.32 4.54
N LEU A 363 -29.68 -8.28 4.85
CA LEU A 363 -29.96 -9.70 4.69
C LEU A 363 -30.74 -10.23 5.89
N ASP A 364 -31.80 -10.99 5.62
CA ASP A 364 -32.60 -11.68 6.64
C ASP A 364 -32.02 -13.07 6.96
N ILE A 365 -30.79 -13.10 7.50
CA ILE A 365 -30.07 -14.35 7.79
C ILE A 365 -29.87 -14.50 9.29
N HIS A 366 -30.52 -15.51 9.87
CA HIS A 366 -30.36 -15.89 11.27
C HIS A 366 -29.64 -17.23 11.38
N LYS A 367 -28.37 -17.20 11.80
CA LYS A 367 -27.57 -18.39 12.04
C LYS A 367 -27.05 -18.39 13.47
N GLN A 368 -27.21 -19.51 14.16
CA GLN A 368 -26.62 -19.67 15.50
C GLN A 368 -25.10 -19.78 15.38
N ILE A 369 -24.41 -19.03 16.23
CA ILE A 369 -22.95 -19.08 16.34
C ILE A 369 -22.61 -20.24 17.27
N SER A 370 -21.94 -21.25 16.72
CA SER A 370 -21.70 -22.53 17.40
C SER A 370 -20.37 -22.62 18.14
N ASN A 371 -19.37 -21.80 17.77
CA ASN A 371 -18.03 -21.85 18.35
C ASN A 371 -17.29 -20.51 18.19
N ASN A 372 -16.83 -19.92 19.30
CA ASN A 372 -16.07 -18.65 19.32
C ASN A 372 -14.60 -18.83 19.76
N GLN A 373 -14.10 -20.07 19.79
CA GLN A 373 -12.68 -20.30 20.05
C GLN A 373 -11.80 -19.64 18.98
N LEU A 374 -10.54 -19.37 19.31
CA LEU A 374 -9.54 -18.88 18.35
C LEU A 374 -9.41 -19.86 17.18
N ALA A 375 -9.23 -19.35 15.96
CA ALA A 375 -9.09 -20.19 14.77
C ALA A 375 -7.87 -21.11 14.81
N ASN A 376 -6.88 -20.82 15.66
CA ASN A 376 -5.71 -21.67 15.85
C ASN A 376 -6.05 -23.10 16.32
N THR A 377 -7.23 -23.34 16.91
CA THR A 377 -7.67 -24.67 17.40
C THR A 377 -7.90 -25.68 16.27
N VAL A 378 -8.09 -25.22 15.03
CA VAL A 378 -8.29 -26.10 13.86
C VAL A 378 -6.99 -26.74 13.36
N PHE A 379 -5.84 -26.39 13.94
CA PHE A 379 -4.55 -26.98 13.61
C PHE A 379 -4.23 -28.17 14.54
N LYS A 380 -3.40 -29.10 14.07
CA LYS A 380 -2.99 -30.26 14.87
C LYS A 380 -2.07 -29.84 16.01
N ASP A 381 -1.06 -29.04 15.68
CA ASP A 381 -0.04 -28.50 16.59
C ASP A 381 0.31 -27.09 16.09
N ILE A 382 -0.47 -26.10 16.53
CA ILE A 382 -0.33 -24.72 16.03
C ILE A 382 1.06 -24.15 16.35
N VAL A 383 1.59 -24.40 17.56
CA VAL A 383 2.86 -23.82 18.00
C VAL A 383 3.98 -24.26 17.07
N LYS A 384 4.09 -25.55 16.79
CA LYS A 384 5.11 -26.07 15.87
C LYS A 384 4.95 -25.52 14.46
N THR A 385 3.71 -25.37 13.98
CA THR A 385 3.42 -24.80 12.66
C THR A 385 3.81 -23.32 12.58
N GLN A 386 3.54 -22.56 13.64
CA GLN A 386 3.94 -21.17 13.82
C GLN A 386 5.46 -20.98 13.89
N GLU A 387 6.18 -21.78 14.68
CA GLU A 387 7.65 -21.76 14.77
C GLU A 387 8.29 -22.05 13.41
N LYS A 388 7.79 -23.06 12.69
CA LYS A 388 8.29 -23.40 11.35
C LYS A 388 8.11 -22.24 10.37
N GLN A 389 6.96 -21.57 10.43
CA GLN A 389 6.71 -20.42 9.56
C GLN A 389 7.54 -19.20 9.97
N THR A 390 7.78 -19.00 11.27
CA THR A 390 8.67 -17.97 11.81
C THR A 390 10.11 -18.18 11.33
N ALA A 391 10.64 -19.40 11.44
CA ALA A 391 11.98 -19.72 10.94
C ALA A 391 12.14 -19.43 9.43
N LYS A 392 11.05 -19.58 8.65
CA LYS A 392 11.05 -19.30 7.22
C LYS A 392 11.13 -17.80 6.91
N LEU A 393 10.51 -16.94 7.73
CA LEU A 393 10.61 -15.49 7.58
C LEU A 393 12.06 -15.00 7.68
N PHE A 394 12.83 -15.60 8.57
CA PHE A 394 14.23 -15.23 8.79
C PHE A 394 15.24 -16.00 7.92
N TYR A 395 14.79 -16.91 7.03
CA TYR A 395 15.68 -17.84 6.31
C TYR A 395 16.73 -17.15 5.41
N ASN A 396 16.39 -16.01 4.79
CA ASN A 396 17.29 -15.29 3.89
C ASN A 396 18.26 -14.34 4.61
N ILE A 397 18.25 -14.32 5.94
CA ILE A 397 19.13 -13.45 6.73
C ILE A 397 20.46 -14.14 6.95
N GLU A 398 21.54 -13.46 6.61
CA GLU A 398 22.89 -13.97 6.79
C GLU A 398 23.18 -14.24 8.27
N ASN A 399 23.82 -15.37 8.57
CA ASN A 399 24.19 -15.78 9.94
C ASN A 399 23.04 -15.88 10.96
N ILE A 400 21.78 -15.94 10.52
CA ILE A 400 20.60 -16.04 11.41
C ILE A 400 20.65 -17.18 12.43
N ALA A 401 21.39 -18.25 12.13
CA ALA A 401 21.58 -19.37 13.06
C ALA A 401 22.32 -18.96 14.35
N ALA A 402 23.22 -17.97 14.28
CA ALA A 402 23.99 -17.46 15.42
C ALA A 402 23.20 -16.46 16.30
N PHE A 403 22.09 -15.93 15.79
CA PHE A 403 21.31 -14.91 16.48
C PHE A 403 20.65 -15.48 17.73
N ALA A 404 20.68 -14.70 18.82
CA ALA A 404 20.02 -15.03 20.06
C ALA A 404 18.50 -14.97 19.91
N VAL A 405 17.78 -15.88 20.58
CA VAL A 405 16.32 -15.84 20.63
C VAL A 405 15.91 -14.86 21.73
N LEU A 406 15.15 -13.83 21.36
CA LEU A 406 14.51 -12.96 22.36
C LEU A 406 13.33 -13.72 22.99
N THR A 407 13.30 -13.78 24.32
CA THR A 407 12.20 -14.45 25.02
C THR A 407 10.93 -13.59 24.97
N LEU A 408 9.76 -14.23 24.98
CA LEU A 408 8.47 -13.52 25.02
C LEU A 408 8.38 -12.54 26.19
N GLU A 409 8.93 -12.87 27.36
CA GLU A 409 8.91 -11.98 28.53
C GLU A 409 9.79 -10.74 28.33
N ASN A 410 10.95 -10.87 27.68
CA ASN A 410 11.76 -9.72 27.31
C ASN A 410 11.05 -8.87 26.25
N PHE A 411 10.44 -9.51 25.24
CA PHE A 411 9.64 -8.81 24.23
C PHE A 411 8.50 -7.99 24.86
N LYS A 412 7.74 -8.58 25.78
CA LYS A 412 6.64 -7.90 26.51
C LYS A 412 7.11 -6.70 27.35
N LYS A 413 8.38 -6.68 27.74
CA LYS A 413 9.00 -5.56 28.44
C LYS A 413 9.46 -4.47 27.47
N GLU A 414 10.19 -4.86 26.43
CA GLU A 414 10.82 -3.94 25.48
C GLU A 414 9.83 -3.29 24.50
N TYR A 415 8.84 -4.04 24.01
CA TYR A 415 7.89 -3.52 23.02
C TYR A 415 7.09 -2.30 23.53
N PRO A 416 6.47 -2.33 24.73
CA PRO A 416 5.77 -1.16 25.24
C PRO A 416 6.67 0.06 25.49
N GLU A 417 7.93 -0.14 25.86
CA GLU A 417 8.91 0.94 26.02
C GLU A 417 9.16 1.61 24.67
N LYS A 418 9.46 0.81 23.64
CA LYS A 418 9.64 1.28 22.28
C LYS A 418 8.39 1.95 21.69
N PHE A 419 7.21 1.41 21.97
CA PHE A 419 5.94 2.02 21.55
C PHE A 419 5.79 3.42 22.16
N ARG A 420 6.09 3.60 23.45
CA ARG A 420 6.06 4.90 24.15
C ARG A 420 7.11 5.89 23.67
N GLU A 421 8.27 5.41 23.23
CA GLU A 421 9.29 6.25 22.58
C GLU A 421 8.81 6.83 21.25
N ASN A 422 7.90 6.12 20.58
CA ASN A 422 7.37 6.48 19.25
C ASN A 422 5.92 6.97 19.29
N SER A 423 5.42 7.34 20.46
CA SER A 423 4.09 7.93 20.66
C SER A 423 4.15 9.16 21.56
N PHE A 424 3.11 9.99 21.50
CA PHE A 424 2.90 11.08 22.44
C PHE A 424 2.19 10.59 23.69
N ASN A 425 2.33 11.33 24.79
CA ASN A 425 1.76 10.92 26.06
C ASN A 425 0.21 10.87 25.99
N PRO A 426 -0.45 9.82 26.52
CA PRO A 426 -1.90 9.71 26.51
C PRO A 426 -2.67 10.86 27.17
N ILE A 427 -2.03 11.69 28.02
CA ILE A 427 -2.68 12.86 28.62
C ILE A 427 -3.24 13.86 27.59
N TYR A 428 -2.74 13.83 26.35
CA TYR A 428 -3.20 14.71 25.27
C TYR A 428 -4.41 14.16 24.51
N ASN A 429 -4.89 12.96 24.86
CA ASN A 429 -6.08 12.34 24.27
C ASN A 429 -6.03 12.26 22.72
N GLY A 430 -4.82 12.07 22.17
CA GLY A 430 -4.56 11.97 20.73
C GLY A 430 -4.56 13.30 19.96
N TYR A 431 -4.73 14.45 20.63
CA TYR A 431 -4.80 15.77 19.99
C TYR A 431 -3.58 16.07 19.09
N TYR A 432 -2.39 15.61 19.51
CA TYR A 432 -1.14 15.84 18.81
C TYR A 432 -0.69 14.67 17.92
N ASP A 433 -1.43 13.57 17.84
CA ASP A 433 -0.97 12.38 17.10
C ASP A 433 -0.84 12.66 15.60
N ASN A 434 -1.75 13.46 15.05
CA ASN A 434 -1.80 13.77 13.61
C ASN A 434 -1.79 15.29 13.32
N SER A 435 -1.55 16.13 14.33
CA SER A 435 -1.56 17.59 14.20
C SER A 435 -0.36 18.23 14.88
N ASN A 436 0.31 19.14 14.18
CA ASN A 436 1.45 19.89 14.69
C ASN A 436 1.05 21.29 15.14
N ILE A 437 1.71 21.78 16.17
CA ILE A 437 1.49 23.13 16.71
C ILE A 437 1.91 24.13 15.64
N LYS A 438 1.00 25.02 15.23
CA LYS A 438 1.34 26.08 14.26
C LYS A 438 2.01 27.26 14.95
N TYR A 439 2.89 27.93 14.22
CA TYR A 439 3.60 29.10 14.70
C TYR A 439 2.64 30.17 15.25
N PHE A 440 2.99 30.68 16.42
CA PHE A 440 2.45 31.91 16.99
C PHE A 440 3.56 32.64 17.73
N ASP A 441 3.49 33.97 17.78
CA ASP A 441 4.55 34.78 18.40
C ASP A 441 4.43 34.77 19.93
N ILE A 442 5.22 33.89 20.55
CA ILE A 442 5.30 33.65 22.00
C ILE A 442 5.57 34.94 22.79
N ASP A 443 6.37 35.85 22.22
CA ASP A 443 6.80 37.05 22.92
C ASP A 443 5.68 38.11 22.97
N THR A 444 4.63 37.95 22.14
CA THR A 444 3.47 38.85 22.07
C THR A 444 2.20 38.32 22.74
N ILE A 445 2.20 37.08 23.24
CA ILE A 445 1.03 36.48 23.87
C ILE A 445 0.75 37.15 25.22
N GLU A 446 -0.43 37.76 25.33
CA GLU A 446 -0.92 38.32 26.58
C GLU A 446 -1.20 37.23 27.61
N ASN A 447 -0.90 37.52 28.89
CA ASN A 447 -1.28 36.62 29.97
C ASN A 447 -2.81 36.60 30.09
N PRO A 448 -3.46 35.43 29.95
CA PRO A 448 -4.91 35.37 29.97
C PRO A 448 -5.45 35.71 31.37
N THR A 449 -6.61 36.36 31.42
CA THR A 449 -7.30 36.65 32.68
C THR A 449 -7.80 35.38 33.37
N ILE A 450 -8.12 34.34 32.59
CA ILE A 450 -8.61 33.04 33.06
C ILE A 450 -7.80 31.96 32.35
N ILE A 451 -7.21 31.06 33.13
CA ILE A 451 -6.51 29.89 32.61
C ILE A 451 -7.52 28.72 32.58
N PRO A 452 -7.76 28.06 31.44
CA PRO A 452 -8.64 26.90 31.36
C PRO A 452 -8.16 25.74 32.24
N VAL A 453 -9.07 24.85 32.63
CA VAL A 453 -8.69 23.59 33.29
C VAL A 453 -8.10 22.64 32.25
N PHE A 454 -7.14 21.79 32.66
CA PHE A 454 -6.38 20.93 31.76
C PHE A 454 -7.28 20.06 30.88
N GLU A 455 -8.32 19.46 31.46
CA GLU A 455 -9.23 18.54 30.80
C GLU A 455 -9.99 19.22 29.65
N SER A 456 -10.29 20.52 29.78
CA SER A 456 -11.00 21.29 28.73
C SER A 456 -10.14 21.61 27.50
N LEU A 457 -8.82 21.46 27.60
CA LEU A 457 -7.89 21.70 26.49
C LEU A 457 -7.80 20.50 25.52
N PHE A 458 -8.22 19.31 25.99
CA PHE A 458 -8.12 18.02 25.28
C PHE A 458 -9.43 17.22 25.33
N ASP A 459 -10.55 17.91 25.54
CA ASP A 459 -11.87 17.29 25.52
C ASP A 459 -12.25 16.80 24.12
N LYS A 460 -13.35 16.06 24.04
CA LYS A 460 -13.83 15.47 22.79
C LYS A 460 -14.02 16.52 21.67
N GLU A 461 -14.48 17.73 22.00
CA GLU A 461 -14.69 18.79 21.01
C GLU A 461 -13.35 19.23 20.40
N LYS A 462 -12.30 19.37 21.22
CA LYS A 462 -10.95 19.71 20.73
C LYS A 462 -10.36 18.62 19.86
N ILE A 463 -10.59 17.35 20.20
CA ILE A 463 -10.13 16.22 19.38
C ILE A 463 -10.86 16.21 18.04
N GLU A 464 -12.20 16.31 18.03
CA GLU A 464 -13.00 16.31 16.80
C GLU A 464 -12.60 17.46 15.87
N MET A 465 -12.37 18.65 16.41
CA MET A 465 -11.88 19.81 15.66
C MET A 465 -10.58 19.51 14.89
N VAL A 466 -9.63 18.79 15.49
CA VAL A 466 -8.37 18.42 14.83
C VAL A 466 -8.59 17.43 13.69
N TYR A 467 -9.37 16.37 13.92
CA TYR A 467 -9.62 15.36 12.89
C TYR A 467 -10.49 15.88 11.75
N ASP A 468 -11.44 16.77 12.05
CA ASP A 468 -12.23 17.48 11.03
C ASP A 468 -11.32 18.37 10.17
N HIS A 469 -10.32 19.04 10.77
CA HIS A 469 -9.35 19.83 10.01
C HIS A 469 -8.51 18.95 9.07
N ILE A 470 -7.98 17.84 9.57
CA ILE A 470 -7.19 16.88 8.77
C ILE A 470 -8.03 16.36 7.59
N ALA A 471 -9.29 15.99 7.84
CA ALA A 471 -10.20 15.54 6.79
C ALA A 471 -10.47 16.63 5.75
N LEU A 472 -10.74 17.88 6.19
CA LEU A 472 -10.95 19.00 5.28
C LEU A 472 -9.72 19.31 4.42
N GLN A 473 -8.51 19.21 4.98
CA GLN A 473 -7.27 19.38 4.21
C GLN A 473 -7.11 18.31 3.13
N ASN A 474 -7.34 17.04 3.49
CA ASN A 474 -7.29 15.93 2.56
C ASN A 474 -8.34 16.09 1.44
N ASP A 475 -9.58 16.42 1.82
CA ASP A 475 -10.68 16.64 0.88
C ASP A 475 -10.41 17.83 -0.06
N ALA A 476 -9.92 18.95 0.48
CA ALA A 476 -9.55 20.12 -0.29
C ALA A 476 -8.43 19.82 -1.30
N SER A 477 -7.41 19.06 -0.89
CA SER A 477 -6.31 18.63 -1.77
C SER A 477 -6.83 17.78 -2.95
N ILE A 478 -7.69 16.80 -2.68
CA ILE A 478 -8.25 15.94 -3.72
C ILE A 478 -9.17 16.75 -4.66
N ILE A 479 -10.03 17.61 -4.11
CA ILE A 479 -10.95 18.45 -4.90
C ILE A 479 -10.18 19.47 -5.74
N LYS A 480 -9.05 20.01 -5.24
CA LYS A 480 -8.13 20.84 -6.02
C LYS A 480 -7.57 20.07 -7.21
N ASN A 481 -7.16 18.82 -7.02
CA ASN A 481 -6.65 17.98 -8.12
C ASN A 481 -7.75 17.67 -9.15
N ILE A 482 -9.01 17.52 -8.72
CA ILE A 482 -10.18 17.41 -9.63
C ILE A 482 -10.37 18.70 -10.42
N ALA A 483 -10.36 19.86 -9.73
CA ALA A 483 -10.52 21.18 -10.33
C ALA A 483 -9.43 21.50 -11.36
N ASN A 484 -8.20 21.04 -11.11
CA ASN A 484 -7.04 21.15 -12.00
C ASN A 484 -7.01 20.12 -13.13
N LYS A 485 -7.94 19.15 -13.14
CA LYS A 485 -7.99 18.01 -14.09
C LYS A 485 -6.78 17.07 -14.00
N GLU A 486 -6.05 17.13 -12.89
CA GLU A 486 -5.00 16.17 -12.54
C GLU A 486 -5.66 14.83 -12.18
N LEU A 487 -6.75 14.87 -11.41
CA LEU A 487 -7.61 13.72 -11.15
C LEU A 487 -8.83 13.71 -12.10
N LYS A 488 -8.87 12.74 -13.02
CA LYS A 488 -9.92 12.66 -14.07
C LYS A 488 -11.08 11.78 -13.64
N ILE A 489 -12.08 12.38 -13.01
CA ILE A 489 -13.37 11.73 -12.67
C ILE A 489 -14.55 12.50 -13.31
N LYS A 490 -15.73 11.87 -13.37
CA LYS A 490 -16.94 12.51 -13.94
C LYS A 490 -17.75 13.26 -12.88
N SER A 491 -17.86 12.68 -11.69
CA SER A 491 -18.61 13.18 -10.56
C SER A 491 -18.03 12.62 -9.27
N PHE A 492 -18.31 13.29 -8.16
CA PHE A 492 -17.99 12.86 -6.80
C PHE A 492 -19.11 13.34 -5.88
N ASP A 493 -19.25 12.72 -4.72
CA ASP A 493 -20.18 13.16 -3.70
C ASP A 493 -19.39 13.86 -2.58
N TYR A 494 -19.92 14.95 -2.04
CA TYR A 494 -19.34 15.67 -0.91
C TYR A 494 -20.45 16.05 0.05
N ASP A 495 -20.33 15.61 1.31
CA ASP A 495 -21.33 15.85 2.36
C ASP A 495 -22.75 15.39 1.95
N GLY A 496 -22.83 14.24 1.30
CA GLY A 496 -24.10 13.67 0.80
C GLY A 496 -24.66 14.31 -0.47
N HIS A 497 -23.99 15.32 -1.03
CA HIS A 497 -24.41 15.99 -2.27
C HIS A 497 -23.53 15.60 -3.45
N LYS A 498 -24.15 15.31 -4.61
CA LYS A 498 -23.44 14.93 -5.83
C LYS A 498 -23.00 16.13 -6.64
N PHE A 499 -21.72 16.19 -6.97
CA PHE A 499 -21.08 17.22 -7.80
C PHE A 499 -20.51 16.61 -9.08
N LYS A 500 -20.56 17.37 -10.18
CA LYS A 500 -19.80 17.10 -11.40
C LYS A 500 -18.37 17.62 -11.24
N SER A 501 -17.44 17.07 -12.02
CA SER A 501 -16.02 17.43 -11.94
C SER A 501 -15.73 18.92 -12.19
N ASP A 502 -16.55 19.60 -13.00
CA ASP A 502 -16.43 21.03 -13.29
C ASP A 502 -16.86 21.92 -12.11
N GLU A 503 -17.76 21.42 -11.25
CA GLU A 503 -18.22 22.11 -10.03
C GLU A 503 -17.15 22.11 -8.91
N ALA A 504 -16.11 21.30 -9.03
CA ALA A 504 -14.99 21.27 -8.08
C ALA A 504 -14.29 22.63 -7.91
N LYS A 505 -14.26 23.45 -8.97
CA LYS A 505 -13.68 24.80 -8.93
C LYS A 505 -14.42 25.76 -8.01
N GLU A 506 -15.72 25.58 -7.84
CA GLU A 506 -16.55 26.41 -6.96
C GLU A 506 -16.60 25.87 -5.53
N LEU A 507 -16.46 24.54 -5.39
CA LEU A 507 -16.47 23.88 -4.08
C LEU A 507 -15.13 24.04 -3.34
N PHE A 508 -13.99 23.90 -4.04
CA PHE A 508 -12.65 23.96 -3.44
C PHE A 508 -12.44 25.19 -2.53
N PRO A 509 -12.74 26.44 -2.95
CA PRO A 509 -12.53 27.61 -2.10
C PRO A 509 -13.37 27.62 -0.82
N LYS A 510 -14.53 26.95 -0.82
CA LYS A 510 -15.40 26.86 0.37
C LYS A 510 -14.80 25.93 1.42
N ILE A 511 -14.32 24.77 0.98
CA ILE A 511 -13.67 23.77 1.85
C ILE A 511 -12.33 24.31 2.35
N GLU A 512 -11.55 24.96 1.49
CA GLU A 512 -10.28 25.59 1.87
C GLU A 512 -10.51 26.66 2.96
N LYS A 513 -11.57 27.48 2.81
CA LYS A 513 -11.94 28.46 3.83
C LYS A 513 -12.34 27.79 5.16
N GLU A 514 -13.19 26.77 5.13
CA GLU A 514 -13.59 26.02 6.33
C GLU A 514 -12.37 25.42 7.03
N SER A 515 -11.43 24.84 6.27
CA SER A 515 -10.16 24.33 6.77
C SER A 515 -9.30 25.41 7.43
N VAL A 516 -9.23 26.61 6.85
CA VAL A 516 -8.48 27.75 7.42
C VAL A 516 -9.13 28.24 8.72
N ASP A 517 -10.46 28.38 8.75
CA ASP A 517 -11.21 28.80 9.94
C ASP A 517 -11.03 27.81 11.10
N LEU A 518 -10.96 26.51 10.78
CA LEU A 518 -10.72 25.46 11.77
C LEU A 518 -9.27 25.45 12.26
N GLN A 519 -8.30 25.66 11.37
CA GLN A 519 -6.88 25.84 11.75
C GLN A 519 -6.69 27.02 12.70
N LEU A 520 -7.38 28.14 12.49
CA LEU A 520 -7.35 29.28 13.42
C LEU A 520 -7.91 28.91 14.80
N SER A 521 -8.92 28.06 14.85
CA SER A 521 -9.52 27.57 16.10
C SER A 521 -8.58 26.61 16.85
N ILE A 522 -7.89 25.73 16.11
CA ILE A 522 -6.81 24.89 16.64
C ILE A 522 -5.69 25.75 17.21
N THR A 523 -5.21 26.76 16.47
CA THR A 523 -4.14 27.67 16.94
C THR A 523 -4.56 28.43 18.21
N LYS A 524 -5.82 28.85 18.33
CA LYS A 524 -6.33 29.45 19.59
C LYS A 524 -6.26 28.47 20.76
N ASN A 525 -6.60 27.20 20.53
CA ASN A 525 -6.47 26.15 21.55
C ASN A 525 -5.00 25.90 21.91
N ASP A 526 -4.10 25.86 20.92
CA ASP A 526 -2.67 25.69 21.15
C ASP A 526 -2.07 26.85 21.96
N ILE A 527 -2.52 28.09 21.74
CA ILE A 527 -2.16 29.27 22.56
C ILE A 527 -2.70 29.11 23.99
N ALA A 528 -3.92 28.60 24.17
CA ALA A 528 -4.47 28.31 25.49
C ALA A 528 -3.68 27.22 26.22
N ILE A 529 -3.26 26.17 25.51
CA ILE A 529 -2.37 25.11 26.02
C ILE A 529 -1.02 25.69 26.42
N PHE A 530 -0.40 26.52 25.57
CA PHE A 530 0.84 27.20 25.90
C PHE A 530 0.71 28.04 27.18
N ASN A 531 -0.33 28.87 27.28
CA ASN A 531 -0.56 29.71 28.46
C ASN A 531 -0.80 28.89 29.74
N TYR A 532 -1.53 27.77 29.63
CA TYR A 532 -1.70 26.83 30.73
C TYR A 532 -0.35 26.30 31.21
N PHE A 533 0.47 25.75 30.30
CA PHE A 533 1.78 25.20 30.67
C PHE A 533 2.79 26.25 31.10
N LYS A 534 2.71 27.48 30.57
CA LYS A 534 3.50 28.63 31.02
C LYS A 534 3.18 28.96 32.48
N ALA A 535 1.90 29.00 32.84
CA ALA A 535 1.48 29.21 34.23
C ALA A 535 1.90 28.07 35.16
N VAL A 536 1.89 26.82 34.67
CA VAL A 536 2.38 25.65 35.40
C VAL A 536 3.91 25.74 35.60
N ALA A 537 4.67 26.04 34.54
CA ALA A 537 6.12 26.19 34.56
C ALA A 537 6.57 27.34 35.48
N LYS A 538 5.78 28.42 35.56
CA LYS A 538 6.06 29.54 36.46
C LYS A 538 6.09 29.12 37.92
N LYS A 539 5.24 28.16 38.35
CA LYS A 539 5.23 27.65 39.74
C LYS A 539 6.51 26.87 40.08
N SER A 540 7.16 26.26 39.08
CA SER A 540 8.40 25.49 39.25
C SER A 540 9.66 26.24 38.78
N HIS A 541 9.55 27.53 38.44
CA HIS A 541 10.62 28.36 37.87
C HIS A 541 11.25 27.79 36.59
N GLN A 542 10.45 27.14 35.73
CA GLN A 542 10.92 26.53 34.48
C GLN A 542 10.33 27.18 33.21
N GLU A 543 9.84 28.42 33.32
CA GLU A 543 9.22 29.17 32.22
C GLU A 543 10.17 29.35 31.02
N ASP A 544 11.41 29.78 31.27
CA ASP A 544 12.42 29.98 30.22
C ASP A 544 12.70 28.69 29.44
N LYS A 545 12.73 27.55 30.15
CA LYS A 545 12.95 26.23 29.52
C LYS A 545 11.78 25.84 28.62
N LEU A 546 10.54 26.15 29.02
CA LEU A 546 9.37 25.92 28.18
C LEU A 546 9.44 26.77 26.90
N ILE A 547 9.74 28.07 27.05
CA ILE A 547 9.84 29.01 25.94
C ILE A 547 10.93 28.58 24.96
N LEU A 548 12.11 28.17 25.44
CA LEU A 548 13.20 27.68 24.59
C LEU A 548 12.79 26.45 23.77
N LYS A 549 12.05 25.49 24.36
CA LYS A 549 11.57 24.31 23.64
C LYS A 549 10.55 24.67 22.55
N TYR A 550 9.62 25.59 22.82
CA TYR A 550 8.70 26.08 21.81
C TYR A 550 9.42 26.81 20.67
N LYS A 551 10.38 27.69 20.98
CA LYS A 551 11.20 28.38 19.97
C LYS A 551 11.96 27.39 19.09
N ALA A 552 12.62 26.40 19.70
CA ALA A 552 13.32 25.35 18.96
C ALA A 552 12.38 24.54 18.04
N PHE A 553 11.17 24.20 18.51
CA PHE A 553 10.18 23.51 17.69
C PHE A 553 9.70 24.38 16.52
N PHE A 554 9.40 25.66 16.75
CA PHE A 554 8.96 26.59 15.71
C PHE A 554 10.02 26.92 14.67
N ASP A 555 11.28 27.09 15.09
CA ASP A 555 12.41 27.30 14.17
C ASP A 555 12.55 26.09 13.23
N PHE A 556 12.34 24.87 13.74
CA PHE A 556 12.36 23.67 12.94
C PHE A 556 11.15 23.55 12.00
N ASP A 557 9.94 23.77 12.53
CA ASP A 557 8.67 23.73 11.77
C ASP A 557 8.72 24.66 10.55
N GLN A 558 9.21 25.89 10.74
CA GLN A 558 9.31 26.88 9.67
C GLN A 558 10.25 26.43 8.54
N ALA A 559 11.31 25.69 8.87
CA ALA A 559 12.26 25.18 7.88
C ALA A 559 11.82 23.83 7.26
N TYR A 560 10.98 23.05 7.95
CA TYR A 560 10.63 21.67 7.59
C TYR A 560 10.04 21.56 6.18
N ASP A 561 8.99 22.32 5.88
CA ASP A 561 8.31 22.24 4.58
C ASP A 561 9.26 22.55 3.42
N SER A 562 10.15 23.53 3.60
CA SER A 562 11.14 23.89 2.59
C SER A 562 12.18 22.78 2.38
N ASN A 563 12.65 22.16 3.45
CA ASN A 563 13.61 21.06 3.39
C ASN A 563 12.99 19.77 2.84
N MET A 564 11.75 19.46 3.23
CA MET A 564 11.02 18.31 2.70
C MET A 564 10.68 18.49 1.23
N LYS A 565 10.37 19.72 0.79
CA LYS A 565 10.19 20.03 -0.62
C LYS A 565 11.45 19.76 -1.45
N LEU A 566 12.64 20.04 -0.92
CA LEU A 566 13.88 19.70 -1.63
C LEU A 566 13.98 18.18 -1.91
N TYR A 567 13.64 17.36 -0.92
CA TYR A 567 13.58 15.91 -1.09
C TYR A 567 12.54 15.49 -2.13
N LEU A 568 11.31 16.00 -2.03
CA LEU A 568 10.23 15.66 -2.95
C LEU A 568 10.56 16.05 -4.40
N ASP A 569 11.09 17.26 -4.60
CA ASP A 569 11.54 17.74 -5.92
C ASP A 569 12.62 16.79 -6.49
N LEU A 570 13.59 16.36 -5.67
CA LEU A 570 14.67 15.50 -6.14
C LEU A 570 14.18 14.09 -6.49
N ILE A 571 13.26 13.51 -5.70
CA ILE A 571 12.63 12.22 -6.01
C ILE A 571 11.84 12.29 -7.30
N GLU A 572 11.03 13.33 -7.50
CA GLU A 572 10.28 13.53 -8.75
C GLU A 572 11.23 13.66 -9.95
N MET A 573 12.28 14.49 -9.82
CA MET A 573 13.26 14.72 -10.87
C MET A 573 14.07 13.47 -11.22
N SER A 574 14.29 12.55 -10.27
CA SER A 574 15.06 11.31 -10.45
C SER A 574 14.22 10.08 -10.80
N HIS A 575 12.88 10.17 -10.83
CA HIS A 575 11.98 9.06 -11.15
C HIS A 575 12.37 8.29 -12.42
N PHE A 576 12.86 9.01 -13.45
CA PHE A 576 13.28 8.42 -14.72
C PHE A 576 14.42 7.38 -14.59
N MET A 577 15.19 7.40 -13.50
CA MET A 577 16.25 6.42 -13.23
C MET A 577 15.71 5.02 -12.93
N SER A 578 14.46 4.93 -12.52
CA SER A 578 13.75 3.67 -12.26
C SER A 578 12.94 3.17 -13.45
N GLU A 579 12.93 3.90 -14.57
CA GLU A 579 12.15 3.60 -15.77
C GLU A 579 13.04 3.40 -17.00
N VAL A 580 12.50 2.72 -18.01
CA VAL A 580 13.15 2.60 -19.32
C VAL A 580 13.11 3.95 -20.04
N THR A 581 14.19 4.72 -19.89
CA THR A 581 14.33 6.08 -20.43
C THR A 581 15.35 6.12 -21.58
N PRO A 582 15.10 6.83 -22.69
CA PRO A 582 16.10 6.99 -23.76
C PRO A 582 17.39 7.68 -23.27
N VAL A 583 18.56 7.16 -23.66
CA VAL A 583 19.90 7.64 -23.27
C VAL A 583 20.09 9.16 -23.37
N GLN A 584 19.59 9.78 -24.44
CA GLN A 584 19.69 11.23 -24.62
C GLN A 584 18.88 12.02 -23.58
N GLN A 585 17.71 11.49 -23.19
CA GLN A 585 16.88 12.10 -22.15
C GLN A 585 17.50 11.89 -20.76
N ILE A 586 18.11 10.72 -20.51
CA ILE A 586 18.82 10.42 -19.26
C ILE A 586 19.88 11.49 -18.99
N LYS A 587 20.74 11.80 -19.97
CA LYS A 587 21.80 12.81 -19.81
C LYS A 587 21.24 14.21 -19.48
N SER A 588 20.18 14.64 -20.17
CA SER A 588 19.55 15.94 -19.92
C SER A 588 18.88 16.02 -18.54
N LYS A 589 18.19 14.96 -18.12
CA LYS A 589 17.49 14.93 -16.83
C LYS A 589 18.48 14.83 -15.67
N LEU A 590 19.56 14.03 -15.81
CA LEU A 590 20.63 13.93 -14.82
C LEU A 590 21.29 15.28 -14.50
N ASN A 591 21.52 16.13 -15.50
CA ASN A 591 22.06 17.47 -15.25
C ASN A 591 21.18 18.27 -14.27
N SER A 592 19.86 18.11 -14.36
CA SER A 592 18.94 18.81 -13.46
C SER A 592 18.98 18.22 -12.05
N VAL A 593 19.14 16.89 -11.93
CA VAL A 593 19.34 16.20 -10.65
C VAL A 593 20.64 16.66 -9.98
N TYR A 594 21.77 16.68 -10.70
CA TYR A 594 23.06 17.11 -10.15
C TYR A 594 23.03 18.56 -9.63
N ILE A 595 22.33 19.47 -10.32
CA ILE A 595 22.17 20.85 -9.86
C ILE A 595 21.41 20.90 -8.53
N LYS A 596 20.30 20.16 -8.43
CA LYS A 596 19.44 20.15 -7.24
C LYS A 596 20.10 19.45 -6.06
N GLU A 597 20.88 18.41 -6.33
CA GLU A 597 21.65 17.64 -5.35
C GLU A 597 22.63 18.50 -4.54
N ILE A 598 23.18 19.58 -5.12
CA ILE A 598 24.06 20.52 -4.39
C ILE A 598 23.35 21.10 -3.16
N GLU A 599 22.06 21.44 -3.29
CA GLU A 599 21.27 21.98 -2.19
C GLU A 599 21.07 20.95 -1.07
N ILE A 600 20.79 19.68 -1.43
CA ILE A 600 20.63 18.61 -0.44
C ILE A 600 21.97 18.25 0.22
N LYS A 601 23.07 18.15 -0.53
CA LYS A 601 24.41 17.91 0.05
C LYS A 601 24.77 18.98 1.08
N LYS A 602 24.40 20.25 0.83
CA LYS A 602 24.57 21.32 1.81
C LYS A 602 23.74 21.06 3.08
N LYS A 603 22.46 20.68 2.93
CA LYS A 603 21.59 20.38 4.07
C LYS A 603 22.04 19.16 4.88
N ILE A 604 22.57 18.12 4.23
CA ILE A 604 23.14 16.97 4.93
C ILE A 604 24.36 17.37 5.76
N LYS A 605 25.23 18.25 5.25
CA LYS A 605 26.36 18.80 6.05
C LYS A 605 25.85 19.57 7.28
N GLU A 606 24.85 20.44 7.10
CA GLU A 606 24.21 21.16 8.20
C GLU A 606 23.60 20.19 9.24
N MET A 607 23.03 19.05 8.80
CA MET A 607 22.49 18.02 9.70
C MET A 607 23.58 17.29 10.50
N LEU A 608 24.70 16.94 9.86
CA LEU A 608 25.83 16.25 10.52
C LEU A 608 26.49 17.11 11.62
N GLU A 609 26.46 18.43 11.47
CA GLU A 609 27.06 19.38 12.41
C GLU A 609 26.10 19.84 13.52
N ASN A 610 24.80 19.58 13.38
CA ASN A 610 23.79 20.09 14.30
C ASN A 610 23.47 19.09 15.42
N GLU A 611 23.72 19.50 16.66
CA GLU A 611 23.52 18.70 17.88
C GLU A 611 22.13 18.08 18.00
N MET A 612 21.11 18.72 17.41
CA MET A 612 19.74 18.26 17.39
C MET A 612 19.56 16.88 16.72
N TYR A 613 20.39 16.54 15.73
CA TYR A 613 20.27 15.29 14.99
C TYR A 613 21.12 14.16 15.57
N VAL A 614 21.99 14.44 16.56
CA VAL A 614 22.97 13.46 17.08
C VAL A 614 22.30 12.17 17.56
N SER A 615 21.14 12.25 18.22
CA SER A 615 20.41 11.06 18.69
C SER A 615 19.74 10.26 17.56
N ILE A 616 19.70 10.79 16.34
CA ILE A 616 19.06 10.19 15.16
C ILE A 616 20.11 9.61 14.21
N LEU A 617 21.28 10.24 14.16
CA LEU A 617 22.41 9.87 13.32
C LEU A 617 23.09 8.59 13.83
N THR A 618 22.53 7.44 13.46
CA THR A 618 23.17 6.14 13.71
C THR A 618 24.50 6.02 12.94
N PRO A 619 25.43 5.14 13.36
CA PRO A 619 26.68 4.93 12.63
C PRO A 619 26.48 4.62 11.14
N GLN A 620 25.41 3.88 10.80
CA GLN A 620 25.07 3.57 9.41
C GLN A 620 24.60 4.80 8.64
N ILE A 621 23.75 5.65 9.23
CA ILE A 621 23.28 6.88 8.59
C ILE A 621 24.45 7.84 8.37
N ILE A 622 25.34 7.97 9.36
CA ILE A 622 26.57 8.77 9.24
C ILE A 622 27.41 8.24 8.08
N ALA A 623 27.67 6.93 8.03
CA ALA A 623 28.44 6.32 6.93
C ALA A 623 27.80 6.56 5.56
N ASN A 624 26.46 6.46 5.45
CA ASN A 624 25.73 6.72 4.21
C ASN A 624 25.85 8.19 3.80
N PHE A 625 25.70 9.14 4.72
CA PHE A 625 25.89 10.56 4.46
C PHE A 625 27.32 10.91 4.08
N GLU A 626 28.32 10.39 4.81
CA GLU A 626 29.72 10.60 4.49
C GLU A 626 30.07 10.06 3.09
N MET A 627 29.58 8.87 2.74
CA MET A 627 29.77 8.30 1.40
C MET A 627 29.09 9.14 0.32
N TYR A 628 27.86 9.59 0.56
CA TYR A 628 27.11 10.44 -0.36
C TYR A 628 27.79 11.81 -0.58
N LEU A 629 28.40 12.37 0.47
CA LEU A 629 29.11 13.65 0.44
C LEU A 629 30.56 13.56 -0.08
N LYS A 630 31.12 12.35 -0.17
CA LYS A 630 32.53 12.11 -0.46
C LYS A 630 32.98 12.70 -1.80
N GLU A 631 32.17 12.49 -2.84
CA GLU A 631 32.49 12.86 -4.22
C GLU A 631 31.23 13.32 -4.97
N ASP A 632 31.43 13.86 -6.17
CA ASP A 632 30.36 14.08 -7.13
C ASP A 632 30.16 12.82 -7.96
N TRP A 633 29.35 11.91 -7.41
CA TRP A 633 29.05 10.60 -8.00
C TRP A 633 28.43 10.71 -9.39
N LEU A 634 28.89 9.87 -10.31
CA LEU A 634 28.33 9.77 -11.66
C LEU A 634 27.36 8.60 -11.71
N TYR A 635 26.08 8.87 -11.93
CA TYR A 635 25.05 7.81 -11.93
C TYR A 635 24.92 7.06 -13.26
N PHE A 636 25.49 7.62 -14.33
CA PHE A 636 25.33 7.08 -15.68
C PHE A 636 26.57 7.32 -16.52
N THR A 637 27.10 6.24 -17.10
CA THR A 637 28.27 6.28 -18.00
C THR A 637 28.18 5.19 -19.06
N LYS A 638 28.79 5.42 -20.23
CA LYS A 638 28.84 4.45 -21.35
C LYS A 638 27.47 3.83 -21.68
N ASP A 639 26.43 4.67 -21.62
CA ASP A 639 25.04 4.33 -21.90
C ASP A 639 24.41 3.30 -20.92
N THR A 640 24.97 3.18 -19.72
CA THR A 640 24.49 2.33 -18.63
C THR A 640 24.47 3.06 -17.29
N TYR A 641 23.52 2.73 -16.42
CA TYR A 641 23.52 3.17 -15.03
C TYR A 641 24.62 2.46 -14.23
N ILE A 642 25.21 3.16 -13.28
CA ILE A 642 26.21 2.59 -12.36
C ILE A 642 25.52 2.26 -11.04
N SER A 643 25.28 0.97 -10.79
CA SER A 643 24.41 0.51 -9.71
C SER A 643 24.90 0.90 -8.32
N SER A 644 26.22 0.85 -8.08
CA SER A 644 26.82 1.22 -6.79
C SER A 644 26.61 2.70 -6.45
N GLU A 645 26.70 3.59 -7.44
CA GLU A 645 26.57 5.03 -7.27
C GLU A 645 25.10 5.41 -7.11
N LEU A 646 24.20 4.72 -7.81
CA LEU A 646 22.76 4.84 -7.58
C LEU A 646 22.37 4.40 -6.17
N GLU A 647 22.97 3.32 -5.66
CA GLU A 647 22.75 2.87 -4.27
C GLU A 647 23.19 3.94 -3.26
N ILE A 648 24.36 4.55 -3.46
CA ILE A 648 24.84 5.68 -2.64
C ILE A 648 23.86 6.85 -2.69
N TYR A 649 23.35 7.20 -3.87
CA TYR A 649 22.34 8.24 -4.05
C TYR A 649 21.06 7.94 -3.27
N TYR A 650 20.46 6.76 -3.46
CA TYR A 650 19.21 6.41 -2.80
C TYR A 650 19.37 6.31 -1.28
N ASN A 651 20.48 5.74 -0.79
CA ASN A 651 20.77 5.68 0.63
C ASN A 651 20.88 7.08 1.25
N GLY A 652 21.63 7.99 0.61
CA GLY A 652 21.77 9.38 1.07
C GLY A 652 20.45 10.14 1.11
N ILE A 653 19.68 10.10 0.01
CA ILE A 653 18.41 10.82 -0.10
C ILE A 653 17.31 10.25 0.81
N ASN A 654 17.23 8.92 0.96
CA ASN A 654 16.29 8.29 1.86
C ASN A 654 16.63 8.57 3.33
N ASN A 655 17.92 8.51 3.70
CA ASN A 655 18.34 8.87 5.05
C ASN A 655 18.11 10.35 5.36
N TYR A 656 18.25 11.26 4.39
CA TYR A 656 17.92 12.67 4.56
C TYR A 656 16.45 12.87 4.96
N SER A 657 15.50 12.27 4.24
CA SER A 657 14.07 12.37 4.55
C SER A 657 13.72 11.74 5.90
N PHE A 658 14.34 10.59 6.21
CA PHE A 658 14.17 9.93 7.51
C PHE A 658 14.65 10.81 8.66
N VAL A 659 15.88 11.34 8.60
CA VAL A 659 16.46 12.18 9.65
C VAL A 659 15.62 13.44 9.86
N LEU A 660 15.17 14.08 8.79
CA LEU A 660 14.31 15.26 8.83
C LEU A 660 12.97 14.97 9.52
N SER A 661 12.27 13.90 9.11
CA SER A 661 10.97 13.54 9.67
C SER A 661 11.07 13.06 11.11
N ARG A 662 12.12 12.28 11.43
CA ARG A 662 12.37 11.82 12.80
C ARG A 662 12.74 12.97 13.72
N GLY A 663 13.53 13.94 13.24
CA GLY A 663 13.87 15.14 14.00
C GLY A 663 12.65 15.95 14.38
N TYR A 664 11.72 16.13 13.43
CA TYR A 664 10.48 16.84 13.68
C TYR A 664 9.64 16.19 14.80
N PHE A 665 9.47 14.86 14.71
CA PHE A 665 8.75 14.08 15.71
C PHE A 665 9.42 14.19 17.09
N LEU A 666 10.74 14.02 17.16
CA LEU A 666 11.48 14.02 18.44
C LEU A 666 11.47 15.39 19.11
N LEU A 667 11.57 16.50 18.36
CA LEU A 667 11.44 17.85 18.93
C LEU A 667 10.07 18.10 19.51
N LYS A 668 9.03 17.70 18.78
CA LYS A 668 7.65 17.78 19.28
C LYS A 668 7.48 16.94 20.54
N LYS A 669 7.99 15.71 20.50
CA LYS A 669 7.94 14.79 21.65
C LYS A 669 8.68 15.37 22.85
N ASP A 670 9.87 15.93 22.68
CA ASP A 670 10.64 16.57 23.75
C ASP A 670 9.88 17.76 24.39
N LEU A 671 9.20 18.58 23.58
CA LEU A 671 8.33 19.64 24.08
C LEU A 671 7.15 19.09 24.89
N LEU A 672 6.42 18.10 24.35
CA LEU A 672 5.24 17.52 24.97
C LEU A 672 5.57 16.66 26.21
N ASP A 673 6.69 15.96 26.21
CA ASP A 673 7.16 15.21 27.38
C ASP A 673 7.60 16.16 28.50
N PHE A 674 8.21 17.30 28.16
CA PHE A 674 8.51 18.34 29.15
C PHE A 674 7.25 18.96 29.75
N GLN A 675 6.23 19.23 28.95
CA GLN A 675 4.91 19.64 29.43
C GLN A 675 4.31 18.63 30.42
N ASN A 676 4.36 17.33 30.09
CA ASN A 676 3.92 16.28 31.01
C ASN A 676 4.74 16.24 32.32
N GLN A 677 6.06 16.42 32.26
CA GLN A 677 6.92 16.49 33.45
C GLN A 677 6.52 17.63 34.40
N LEU A 678 6.08 18.78 33.85
CA LEU A 678 5.60 19.90 34.65
C LEU A 678 4.34 19.54 35.45
N LEU A 679 3.43 18.74 34.88
CA LEU A 679 2.21 18.27 35.56
C LEU A 679 2.53 17.29 36.70
N VAL A 680 3.39 16.31 36.43
CA VAL A 680 3.79 15.30 37.43
C VAL A 680 4.48 15.97 38.62
N THR A 681 5.37 16.94 38.35
CA THR A 681 6.08 17.68 39.40
C THR A 681 5.12 18.46 40.31
N GLN A 682 4.05 19.04 39.76
CA GLN A 682 3.03 19.74 40.56
C GLN A 682 2.15 18.79 41.38
N SER A 683 1.86 17.60 40.84
CA SER A 683 1.07 16.58 41.54
C SER A 683 1.78 16.06 42.80
N ILE A 684 3.12 15.99 42.76
CA ILE A 684 3.97 15.57 43.88
C ILE A 684 4.13 16.71 44.92
N ALA A 685 4.08 17.98 44.51
CA ALA A 685 4.20 19.13 45.40
C ALA A 685 2.97 19.38 46.31
N VAL A 686 1.85 18.68 46.09
CA VAL A 686 0.63 18.75 46.93
C VAL A 686 0.62 17.67 48.04
N LEU A 687 1.59 16.74 48.05
CA LEU A 687 1.66 15.60 48.97
C LEU A 687 2.85 15.62 49.95
N ASN A 688 3.56 16.74 50.09
CA ASN A 688 4.62 16.92 51.10
C ASN A 688 4.28 18.01 52.11
#